data_AF-A0A842SDT9-F1
#
_entry.id   AF-A0A842SDT9-F1
#
_cell.length_a   1.000
_cell.length_b   1.000
_cell.length_c   1.000
_cell.angle_alpha   90.00
_cell.angle_beta   90.00
_cell.angle_gamma   90.00
#
_symmetry.space_group_name_H-M   'P 1'
#
loop_
_entity.id
_entity.type
_entity.pdbx_description
1 polymer ?
#
loop_
_entity_poly.entity_id
_entity_poly.type
_entity_poly.pdbx_seq_one_letter_code
_entity_poly.pdbx_strand_id
1 'polypeptide(L)'
;MRKNFFLTGIVMFFLIPVAHSLGSISTSDLTPRNVDLCGENSQYVTISAQEILNLENETLTSVKASLYLNEDAGLSYVTPQTVELGDIYADNYSSVSPSWVLQCLSPNQGIYTAFINYTSANSYFASSIDQANTVITVYAQDDINGNITIIEKDSEPKQPSTDIISDNTPTVVASTDRDSICRGAVDADKSYDIMDFVFYGTERDHNYTFTNIISEGKHTIYVKCKDLFGKVMENSMEISFQVDSSDPEIIIESPLTISKDYINFHITVSEESECRYSFSEESFNSKIGFDNREKISFSSLLEDLKKGENPIYVECRDIVGNTGKKNIIVSVERPPSCEIILSDESPVKQGILEVKLIPSKKLREIPDLSYSYTDTEKFTREISLTEHSGYYKGFLIIDNYETPKIGVFEFSGYDLSGNKGTEITNGADFIVDTIKPGGIESINSGTDPENNIVLKWFYEGEGTQNFNIYRSTTPGVTYIDYYDKANIQEYTDENLKSGTEYYYRVCAVDKAGNIGELSKEVSAVAQTGLSDEKIHQEDPPRLSTLQEFNKTLREIESLKIDIDWAEANLAEQKSQEPAVTDLGLYKNVMGSQEKIKQLKNKFEKTNPLSNSDQELKELIANTEKQLENLRKQTPAKLEIIKKTEYMQPVAKSDIDQAVREVTKGLNFTEKQLKEYREKNYDIREKIRISSLVKTLSIEYLDESGDYRVWVNKNVHYEDPEPVSDIKLVEIIPKTLAGNLGTVNVRTADHVIINEDPVIAWNIDELSYEKFNIKYIVITQDTSESAKNTKTIGLLKFDDMLMQSPSLITGFSTTLTRISPFNIIQTIGVFIGIMLVISLFMYYLAAIKEIDIGGRYLDRIKNFRKEQRQQIKPVSMRNYSLLTSPEQYFYLANGDVIRSLGEFFNMLEEMGDSIFYTHVNEHKNDFSNWLRSVFRLDDVAEKIQYSKSKKEMIKILEQYKR
;
A
#
# COMPACT_ATOMS: atom_id res chain seq x y z
N MET A 1 65.93 -17.12 0.99
CA MET A 1 66.72 -18.22 0.39
C MET A 1 68.16 -18.12 0.88
N ARG A 2 68.78 -19.26 1.22
CA ARG A 2 70.21 -19.38 1.60
C ARG A 2 71.15 -18.90 0.47
N LYS A 3 72.26 -18.22 0.81
CA LYS A 3 73.62 -18.57 0.34
C LYS A 3 74.74 -17.67 0.93
N ASN A 4 75.61 -18.33 1.70
CA ASN A 4 77.08 -18.30 1.71
C ASN A 4 77.83 -16.97 1.48
N PHE A 5 78.48 -16.54 2.56
CA PHE A 5 79.77 -15.86 2.59
C PHE A 5 80.90 -16.81 2.14
N PHE A 6 81.76 -16.40 1.20
CA PHE A 6 83.21 -16.71 1.20
C PHE A 6 83.98 -15.88 0.14
N LEU A 7 85.10 -15.28 0.60
CA LEU A 7 86.36 -14.98 -0.09
C LEU A 7 86.44 -13.85 -1.14
N THR A 8 87.21 -12.79 -0.87
CA THR A 8 88.63 -12.60 -1.30
C THR A 8 89.10 -11.17 -1.05
N GLY A 9 90.37 -10.99 -0.62
CA GLY A 9 91.05 -9.69 -0.68
C GLY A 9 92.03 -9.35 0.45
N ILE A 10 93.04 -10.19 0.69
CA ILE A 10 94.25 -9.80 1.47
C ILE A 10 95.22 -9.12 0.50
N VAL A 11 95.62 -7.86 0.74
CA VAL A 11 96.96 -7.33 0.35
C VAL A 11 97.44 -6.25 1.33
N MET A 12 98.54 -6.59 2.01
CA MET A 12 99.63 -5.76 2.58
C MET A 12 99.34 -4.56 3.49
N PHE A 13 99.53 -4.80 4.79
CA PHE A 13 100.02 -3.80 5.74
C PHE A 13 101.49 -3.43 5.43
N PHE A 14 101.75 -2.14 5.26
CA PHE A 14 103.09 -1.56 5.37
C PHE A 14 103.49 -1.45 6.84
N LEU A 15 104.69 -1.94 7.16
CA LEU A 15 105.42 -1.63 8.38
C LEU A 15 106.08 -0.24 8.22
N ILE A 16 105.60 0.75 8.97
CA ILE A 16 106.41 1.88 9.47
C ILE A 16 105.95 2.13 10.91
N PRO A 17 106.83 2.06 11.93
CA PRO A 17 106.48 2.47 13.28
C PRO A 17 106.47 3.99 13.32
N VAL A 18 105.28 4.61 13.35
CA VAL A 18 105.17 6.03 13.72
C VAL A 18 105.20 6.07 15.25
N ALA A 19 106.30 6.62 15.78
CA ALA A 19 106.40 7.03 17.16
C ALA A 19 105.16 7.88 17.51
N HIS A 20 104.43 7.48 18.53
CA HIS A 20 103.32 8.27 19.06
C HIS A 20 103.95 9.52 19.69
N SER A 21 103.96 10.65 18.98
CA SER A 21 104.17 11.93 19.62
C SER A 21 102.96 12.16 20.52
N LEU A 22 103.19 12.27 21.83
CA LEU A 22 102.22 12.85 22.75
C LEU A 22 101.74 14.18 22.13
N GLY A 23 100.44 14.29 21.85
CA GLY A 23 99.89 15.47 21.19
C GLY A 23 100.13 16.72 22.04
N SER A 24 100.43 17.83 21.38
CA SER A 24 100.69 19.14 22.02
C SER A 24 99.50 19.73 22.77
N ILE A 25 98.29 19.27 22.46
CA ILE A 25 97.04 19.63 23.12
C ILE A 25 96.30 18.35 23.49
N SER A 26 95.73 18.31 24.69
CA SER A 26 94.81 17.27 25.13
C SER A 26 93.39 17.78 25.30
N THR A 27 92.40 16.92 25.05
CA THR A 27 90.96 17.20 25.29
C THR A 27 90.40 16.09 26.16
N SER A 28 89.72 16.43 27.26
CA SER A 28 89.24 15.40 28.20
C SER A 28 87.94 14.73 27.75
N ASP A 29 87.02 15.48 27.16
CA ASP A 29 85.74 14.93 26.68
C ASP A 29 85.14 15.72 25.50
N LEU A 30 84.38 14.99 24.70
CA LEU A 30 83.46 15.53 23.70
C LEU A 30 82.03 15.12 24.09
N THR A 31 81.18 16.11 24.31
CA THR A 31 79.82 15.91 24.80
C THR A 31 78.80 16.24 23.71
N PRO A 32 77.84 15.34 23.42
CA PRO A 32 77.63 14.00 23.98
C PRO A 32 78.62 12.97 23.42
N ARG A 33 78.87 11.87 24.14
CA ARG A 33 79.72 10.77 23.64
C ARG A 33 79.08 9.91 22.56
N ASN A 34 77.77 9.73 22.63
CA ASN A 34 76.98 9.03 21.61
C ASN A 34 75.77 9.89 21.25
N VAL A 35 75.46 9.98 19.97
CA VAL A 35 74.40 10.81 19.43
C VAL A 35 73.69 10.07 18.33
N ASP A 36 72.38 9.98 18.40
CA ASP A 36 71.54 9.49 17.32
C ASP A 36 70.96 10.70 16.57
N LEU A 37 71.20 10.75 15.26
CA LEU A 37 70.82 11.87 14.40
C LEU A 37 69.99 11.38 13.21
N CYS A 38 69.04 12.22 12.78
CA CYS A 38 68.17 12.01 11.61
C CYS A 38 67.12 10.87 11.80
N GLY A 39 66.19 10.74 10.86
CA GLY A 39 65.05 9.81 10.98
C GLY A 39 64.06 10.23 12.07
N GLU A 40 63.65 9.28 12.93
CA GLU A 40 62.85 9.56 14.14
C GLU A 40 63.65 10.24 15.27
N ASN A 41 64.97 10.40 15.12
CA ASN A 41 65.85 11.04 16.10
C ASN A 41 66.03 12.55 15.82
N SER A 42 66.81 13.23 16.67
CA SER A 42 67.04 14.68 16.56
C SER A 42 67.64 15.09 15.21
N GLN A 43 67.17 16.19 14.63
CA GLN A 43 67.72 16.78 13.39
C GLN A 43 68.98 17.63 13.63
N TYR A 44 69.26 17.95 14.91
CA TYR A 44 70.40 18.74 15.31
C TYR A 44 71.14 18.11 16.48
N VAL A 45 72.45 18.28 16.51
CA VAL A 45 73.26 18.00 17.69
C VAL A 45 74.24 19.14 17.91
N THR A 46 74.42 19.49 19.18
CA THR A 46 75.51 20.35 19.63
C THR A 46 76.62 19.49 20.23
N ILE A 47 77.80 19.47 19.62
CA ILE A 47 78.99 18.78 20.13
C ILE A 47 79.88 19.81 20.80
N SER A 48 80.21 19.64 22.07
CA SER A 48 81.02 20.59 22.84
C SER A 48 82.27 19.92 23.41
N ALA A 49 83.40 20.62 23.29
CA ALA A 49 84.69 20.17 23.83
C ALA A 49 84.92 20.72 25.23
N GLN A 50 85.44 19.88 26.13
CA GLN A 50 85.73 20.25 27.51
C GLN A 50 87.21 20.02 27.87
N GLU A 51 87.69 20.84 28.82
CA GLU A 51 89.02 20.77 29.44
C GLU A 51 90.17 20.59 28.42
N ILE A 52 90.23 21.50 27.44
CA ILE A 52 91.31 21.53 26.44
C ILE A 52 92.59 22.04 27.13
N LEU A 53 93.62 21.19 27.24
CA LEU A 53 94.86 21.45 27.96
C LEU A 53 96.05 21.55 27.00
N ASN A 54 96.85 22.61 27.11
CA ASN A 54 98.16 22.66 26.46
C ASN A 54 99.16 21.80 27.26
N LEU A 55 99.80 20.83 26.60
CA LEU A 55 100.79 19.92 27.21
C LEU A 55 102.23 20.32 26.90
N GLU A 56 102.43 21.38 26.12
CA GLU A 56 103.74 21.92 25.83
C GLU A 56 104.21 22.84 26.95
N ASN A 57 105.53 22.92 27.13
CA ASN A 57 106.16 23.82 28.09
C ASN A 57 106.25 25.28 27.59
N GLU A 58 105.64 25.57 26.43
CA GLU A 58 105.52 26.91 25.85
C GLU A 58 104.07 27.29 25.54
N THR A 59 103.81 28.59 25.35
CA THR A 59 102.46 29.09 25.03
C THR A 59 102.14 28.81 23.56
N LEU A 60 101.03 28.10 23.31
CA LEU A 60 100.51 27.89 21.97
C LEU A 60 99.72 29.13 21.55
N THR A 61 100.18 29.83 20.51
CA THR A 61 99.50 31.05 20.06
C THR A 61 98.49 30.78 18.95
N SER A 62 97.40 31.56 18.93
CA SER A 62 96.33 31.52 17.93
C SER A 62 95.82 30.10 17.64
N VAL A 63 95.50 29.36 18.71
CA VAL A 63 95.02 27.98 18.60
C VAL A 63 93.63 27.98 17.96
N LYS A 64 93.44 27.09 16.98
CA LYS A 64 92.15 26.86 16.31
C LYS A 64 91.74 25.41 16.51
N ALA A 65 90.49 25.20 16.88
CA ALA A 65 89.84 23.91 17.00
C ALA A 65 88.88 23.70 15.84
N SER A 66 89.05 22.61 15.09
CA SER A 66 88.18 22.25 13.97
C SER A 66 87.56 20.89 14.20
N LEU A 67 86.23 20.80 14.16
CA LEU A 67 85.52 19.52 14.24
C LEU A 67 85.56 18.82 12.87
N TYR A 68 85.88 17.53 12.88
CA TYR A 68 85.90 16.66 11.72
C TYR A 68 85.12 15.37 12.00
N LEU A 69 84.57 14.80 10.94
CA LEU A 69 84.06 13.43 10.93
C LEU A 69 85.04 12.56 10.16
N ASN A 70 85.14 11.28 10.55
CA ASN A 70 86.01 10.30 9.89
C ASN A 70 85.66 10.06 8.41
N GLU A 71 84.39 10.21 8.04
CA GLU A 71 83.87 10.10 6.67
C GLU A 71 82.77 11.16 6.43
N ASP A 72 82.38 11.38 5.16
CA ASP A 72 81.29 12.30 4.83
C ASP A 72 79.93 11.69 5.18
N ALA A 73 79.36 12.18 6.27
CA ALA A 73 78.05 11.78 6.77
C ALA A 73 76.88 12.49 6.06
N GLY A 74 77.13 13.41 5.12
CA GLY A 74 76.07 14.22 4.50
C GLY A 74 75.40 15.20 5.49
N LEU A 75 76.10 15.50 6.60
CA LEU A 75 75.67 16.45 7.63
C LEU A 75 76.23 17.85 7.34
N SER A 76 75.45 18.87 7.63
CA SER A 76 75.85 20.27 7.43
C SER A 76 76.19 20.95 8.76
N TYR A 77 77.24 21.78 8.75
CA TYR A 77 77.64 22.58 9.90
C TYR A 77 76.81 23.87 9.97
N VAL A 78 76.00 24.01 11.02
CA VAL A 78 75.21 25.22 11.28
C VAL A 78 76.08 26.31 11.88
N THR A 79 77.05 25.94 12.71
CA THR A 79 78.10 26.82 13.25
C THR A 79 79.40 26.66 12.45
N PRO A 80 80.33 27.63 12.44
CA PRO A 80 81.61 27.49 11.77
C PRO A 80 82.34 26.20 12.18
N GLN A 81 82.84 25.46 11.20
CA GLN A 81 83.58 24.21 11.44
C GLN A 81 84.84 24.44 12.29
N THR A 82 85.46 25.62 12.17
CA THR A 82 86.64 26.02 12.94
C THR A 82 86.29 27.14 13.92
N VAL A 83 86.70 26.97 15.18
CA VAL A 83 86.54 27.93 16.28
C VAL A 83 87.93 28.37 16.75
N GLU A 84 88.15 29.67 16.89
CA GLU A 84 89.41 30.21 17.43
C GLU A 84 89.38 30.18 18.96
N LEU A 85 90.36 29.52 19.58
CA LEU A 85 90.52 29.44 21.03
C LEU A 85 91.44 30.54 21.57
N GLY A 86 92.23 31.17 20.70
CA GLY A 86 93.24 32.16 21.09
C GLY A 86 94.51 31.51 21.63
N ASP A 87 95.24 32.21 22.49
CA ASP A 87 96.49 31.72 23.06
C ASP A 87 96.21 30.82 24.29
N ILE A 88 96.86 29.66 24.34
CA ILE A 88 96.76 28.73 25.49
C ILE A 88 98.14 28.65 26.16
N TYR A 89 98.24 29.16 27.39
CA TYR A 89 99.49 29.16 28.15
C TYR A 89 100.00 27.74 28.44
N ALA A 90 101.32 27.59 28.61
CA ALA A 90 101.97 26.33 28.95
C ALA A 90 101.32 25.67 30.18
N ASP A 91 101.09 24.35 30.10
CA ASP A 91 100.47 23.53 31.16
C ASP A 91 99.11 24.08 31.68
N ASN A 92 98.36 24.82 30.86
CA ASN A 92 97.09 25.44 31.27
C ASN A 92 95.93 25.12 30.33
N TYR A 93 94.72 25.22 30.86
CA TYR A 93 93.49 24.98 30.12
C TYR A 93 93.09 26.17 29.25
N SER A 94 92.48 25.89 28.10
CA SER A 94 91.78 26.87 27.29
C SER A 94 90.68 27.55 28.12
N SER A 95 90.60 28.88 28.03
CA SER A 95 89.48 29.64 28.59
C SER A 95 88.21 29.58 27.73
N VAL A 96 88.30 29.01 26.53
CA VAL A 96 87.22 28.85 25.56
C VAL A 96 86.85 27.38 25.42
N SER A 97 85.57 27.07 25.61
CA SER A 97 84.97 25.76 25.34
C SER A 97 84.20 25.82 24.02
N PRO A 98 84.74 25.33 22.90
CA PRO A 98 84.08 25.38 21.61
C PRO A 98 82.89 24.41 21.54
N SER A 99 81.86 24.80 20.78
CA SER A 99 80.71 23.97 20.48
C SER A 99 80.32 24.07 19.01
N TRP A 100 79.96 22.94 18.40
CA TRP A 100 79.54 22.86 17.00
C TRP A 100 78.12 22.31 16.89
N VAL A 101 77.29 22.96 16.09
CA VAL A 101 75.95 22.47 15.76
C VAL A 101 75.98 21.81 14.38
N LEU A 102 75.65 20.53 14.32
CA LEU A 102 75.47 19.76 13.08
C LEU A 102 73.98 19.58 12.80
N GLN A 103 73.60 19.60 11.51
CA GLN A 103 72.23 19.40 11.04
C GLN A 103 72.15 18.31 9.97
N CYS A 104 71.07 17.52 10.02
CA CYS A 104 70.66 16.60 8.97
C CYS A 104 70.03 17.35 7.78
N LEU A 105 70.62 17.26 6.59
CA LEU A 105 70.02 17.78 5.36
C LEU A 105 70.02 16.76 4.22
N SER A 106 71.11 16.00 4.05
CA SER A 106 71.18 14.91 3.06
C SER A 106 71.99 13.75 3.64
N PRO A 107 71.50 13.11 4.72
CA PRO A 107 72.31 12.20 5.52
C PRO A 107 72.63 10.91 4.78
N ASN A 108 73.89 10.48 4.87
CA ASN A 108 74.29 9.12 4.55
C ASN A 108 74.11 8.25 5.80
N GLN A 109 73.34 7.17 5.69
CA GLN A 109 73.11 6.28 6.84
C GLN A 109 74.41 5.58 7.25
N GLY A 110 74.76 5.63 8.53
CA GLY A 110 75.99 5.02 9.03
C GLY A 110 76.33 5.41 10.47
N ILE A 111 77.47 4.92 10.95
CA ILE A 111 78.03 5.29 12.26
C ILE A 111 79.33 6.04 11.99
N TYR A 112 79.41 7.28 12.47
CA TYR A 112 80.51 8.19 12.24
C TYR A 112 81.19 8.57 13.55
N THR A 113 82.48 8.86 13.51
CA THR A 113 83.24 9.32 14.67
C THR A 113 83.64 10.76 14.43
N ALA A 114 83.18 11.66 15.31
CA ALA A 114 83.54 13.06 15.32
C ALA A 114 84.67 13.32 16.32
N PHE A 115 85.68 14.08 15.89
CA PHE A 115 86.86 14.41 16.67
C PHE A 115 87.38 15.80 16.29
N ILE A 116 88.22 16.40 17.13
CA ILE A 116 88.76 17.74 16.93
C ILE A 116 90.19 17.65 16.45
N ASN A 117 90.53 18.43 15.44
CA ASN A 117 91.91 18.75 15.10
C ASN A 117 92.25 20.16 15.54
N TYR A 118 93.40 20.29 16.20
CA TYR A 118 93.95 21.55 16.63
C TYR A 118 95.11 21.98 15.75
N THR A 119 95.17 23.28 15.48
CA THR A 119 96.31 23.93 14.81
C THR A 119 96.71 25.17 15.59
N SER A 120 98.00 25.47 15.65
CA SER A 120 98.54 26.69 16.26
C SER A 120 99.45 27.43 15.29
N ALA A 121 99.58 28.75 15.45
CA ALA A 121 100.56 29.54 14.70
C ALA A 121 102.01 29.08 14.96
N ASN A 122 102.27 28.46 16.12
CA ASN A 122 103.54 27.81 16.46
C ASN A 122 103.77 26.49 15.69
N SER A 123 102.96 26.16 14.68
CA SER A 123 103.03 24.92 13.85
C SER A 123 102.81 23.61 14.62
N TYR A 124 102.18 23.69 15.80
CA TYR A 124 101.72 22.51 16.53
C TYR A 124 100.41 21.97 15.95
N PHE A 125 100.33 20.65 15.90
CA PHE A 125 99.16 19.89 15.48
C PHE A 125 98.84 18.85 16.55
N ALA A 126 97.56 18.73 16.89
CA ALA A 126 97.06 17.70 17.78
C ALA A 126 95.67 17.24 17.32
N SER A 127 95.31 16.00 17.63
CA SER A 127 93.99 15.45 17.35
C SER A 127 93.41 14.84 18.60
N SER A 128 92.12 15.03 18.83
CA SER A 128 91.42 14.42 19.95
C SER A 128 91.01 12.98 19.69
N ILE A 129 91.20 12.44 18.48
CA ILE A 129 90.58 11.17 18.05
C ILE A 129 90.81 9.98 19.01
N ASP A 130 92.01 9.88 19.58
CA ASP A 130 92.42 8.81 20.52
C ASP A 130 92.20 9.18 22.00
N GLN A 131 91.77 10.41 22.29
CA GLN A 131 91.59 10.96 23.65
C GLN A 131 90.11 11.22 23.98
N ALA A 132 89.41 11.91 23.09
CA ALA A 132 88.01 12.29 23.19
C ALA A 132 87.38 12.31 21.79
N ASN A 133 86.35 11.50 21.58
CA ASN A 133 85.55 11.43 20.36
C ASN A 133 84.05 11.30 20.69
N THR A 134 83.22 11.68 19.73
CA THR A 134 81.77 11.48 19.77
C THR A 134 81.40 10.51 18.66
N VAL A 135 80.65 9.47 18.97
CA VAL A 135 80.05 8.57 17.98
C VAL A 135 78.69 9.14 17.58
N ILE A 136 78.50 9.40 16.30
CA ILE A 136 77.24 9.89 15.71
C ILE A 136 76.65 8.75 14.86
N THR A 137 75.52 8.20 15.28
CA THR A 137 74.73 7.26 14.48
C THR A 137 73.74 8.05 13.64
N VAL A 138 73.91 8.03 12.32
CA VAL A 138 73.06 8.72 11.36
C VAL A 138 72.07 7.72 10.77
N TYR A 139 70.78 7.96 11.00
CA TYR A 139 69.69 7.14 10.48
C TYR A 139 69.18 7.67 9.13
N ALA A 140 68.71 6.77 8.27
CA ALA A 140 67.99 7.17 7.07
C ALA A 140 66.66 7.83 7.45
N GLN A 141 66.21 8.82 6.68
CA GLN A 141 64.82 9.26 6.77
C GLN A 141 63.95 8.21 6.06
N ASP A 142 62.99 7.60 6.75
CA ASP A 142 62.00 6.70 6.14
C ASP A 142 61.09 7.47 5.17
N ASP A 143 60.52 6.78 4.16
CA ASP A 143 59.56 7.42 3.25
C ASP A 143 58.22 7.69 3.97
N ILE A 144 57.49 8.69 3.49
CA ILE A 144 56.18 9.04 4.04
C ILE A 144 55.18 7.99 3.55
N ASN A 145 54.53 7.29 4.47
CA ASN A 145 53.43 6.40 4.12
C ASN A 145 52.10 7.12 4.27
N GLY A 146 51.14 6.76 3.41
CA GLY A 146 49.80 7.28 3.52
C GLY A 146 48.76 6.43 2.80
N ASN A 147 47.51 6.81 2.98
CA ASN A 147 46.38 6.26 2.25
C ASN A 147 45.62 7.38 1.54
N ILE A 148 44.83 7.00 0.54
CA ILE A 148 43.99 7.91 -0.22
C ILE A 148 42.60 7.32 -0.39
N THR A 149 41.59 8.17 -0.25
CA THR A 149 40.17 7.82 -0.39
C THR A 149 39.41 8.94 -1.08
N ILE A 150 38.21 8.65 -1.57
CA ILE A 150 37.31 9.61 -2.20
C ILE A 150 36.01 9.66 -1.41
N ILE A 151 35.47 10.86 -1.26
CA ILE A 151 34.20 11.15 -0.59
C ILE A 151 33.31 11.93 -1.57
N GLU A 152 32.10 11.43 -1.80
CA GLU A 152 31.04 12.12 -2.55
C GLU A 152 30.29 13.10 -1.64
N LYS A 153 29.93 14.27 -2.18
CA LYS A 153 29.36 15.43 -1.46
C LYS A 153 28.12 15.16 -0.59
N ASP A 154 27.36 14.11 -0.87
CA ASP A 154 26.07 13.80 -0.22
C ASP A 154 25.98 12.39 0.42
N SER A 155 27.12 11.76 0.76
CA SER A 155 27.14 10.44 1.42
C SER A 155 27.80 10.47 2.81
N GLU A 156 27.22 9.75 3.79
CA GLU A 156 28.02 9.26 4.93
C GLU A 156 29.21 8.47 4.37
N PRO A 157 30.38 8.44 5.04
CA PRO A 157 31.58 7.75 4.54
C PRO A 157 31.29 6.26 4.35
N LYS A 158 30.82 5.90 3.15
CA LYS A 158 30.67 4.52 2.71
C LYS A 158 32.08 4.00 2.47
N GLN A 159 32.40 2.84 3.04
CA GLN A 159 33.56 2.09 2.56
C GLN A 159 33.34 1.83 1.06
N PRO A 160 34.35 2.05 0.21
CA PRO A 160 34.17 2.03 -1.23
C PRO A 160 33.85 0.60 -1.64
N SER A 161 32.64 0.37 -2.16
CA SER A 161 32.30 -0.90 -2.80
C SER A 161 32.11 -0.78 -4.31
N THR A 162 32.37 0.38 -4.92
CA THR A 162 32.31 0.55 -6.38
C THR A 162 33.34 1.57 -6.86
N ASP A 163 34.11 1.21 -7.89
CA ASP A 163 35.09 2.07 -8.57
C ASP A 163 34.43 3.20 -9.40
N ILE A 164 33.14 3.51 -9.20
CA ILE A 164 32.32 4.45 -9.99
C ILE A 164 31.59 5.40 -9.04
N ILE A 165 31.62 6.70 -9.32
CA ILE A 165 31.04 7.78 -8.50
C ILE A 165 30.09 8.65 -9.32
N SER A 166 29.06 9.20 -8.67
CA SER A 166 28.05 10.08 -9.29
C SER A 166 28.42 11.56 -9.21
N ASP A 167 29.25 11.91 -8.22
CA ASP A 167 29.75 13.26 -7.99
C ASP A 167 30.92 13.59 -8.91
N ASN A 168 30.72 14.52 -9.85
CA ASN A 168 31.77 15.02 -10.73
C ASN A 168 32.65 16.11 -10.10
N THR A 169 32.44 16.41 -8.81
CA THR A 169 33.25 17.29 -7.96
C THR A 169 33.66 16.63 -6.64
N PRO A 170 34.27 15.42 -6.69
CA PRO A 170 34.52 14.63 -5.49
C PRO A 170 35.50 15.32 -4.53
N THR A 171 35.50 14.90 -3.27
CA THR A 171 36.54 15.26 -2.30
C THR A 171 37.53 14.12 -2.18
N VAL A 172 38.79 14.38 -2.50
CA VAL A 172 39.88 13.44 -2.27
C VAL A 172 40.43 13.68 -0.86
N VAL A 173 40.56 12.62 -0.07
CA VAL A 173 41.14 12.66 1.27
C VAL A 173 42.38 11.79 1.30
N ALA A 174 43.49 12.37 1.73
CA ALA A 174 44.77 11.70 1.91
C ALA A 174 45.19 11.78 3.38
N SER A 175 45.62 10.65 3.96
CA SER A 175 46.11 10.60 5.34
C SER A 175 47.53 10.08 5.37
N THR A 176 48.44 10.74 6.09
CA THR A 176 49.87 10.41 6.18
C THR A 176 50.29 9.96 7.58
N ASP A 177 51.36 9.17 7.66
CA ASP A 177 51.91 8.66 8.93
C ASP A 177 52.60 9.75 9.80
N ARG A 178 52.88 10.91 9.20
CA ARG A 178 53.50 12.09 9.82
C ARG A 178 53.04 13.39 9.18
N ASP A 179 53.37 14.51 9.81
CA ASP A 179 52.96 15.84 9.37
C ASP A 179 53.59 16.17 8.01
N SER A 180 52.75 16.52 7.05
CA SER A 180 53.18 16.74 5.67
C SER A 180 52.33 17.79 4.95
N ILE A 181 52.75 18.16 3.73
CA ILE A 181 51.99 18.99 2.80
C ILE A 181 51.80 18.18 1.53
N CYS A 182 50.55 17.84 1.20
CA CYS A 182 50.22 17.02 0.05
C CYS A 182 49.82 17.84 -1.18
N ARG A 183 50.18 17.33 -2.36
CA ARG A 183 49.79 17.84 -3.68
C ARG A 183 49.25 16.71 -4.52
N GLY A 184 48.36 17.02 -5.46
CA GLY A 184 47.72 16.03 -6.32
C GLY A 184 47.74 16.39 -7.80
N ALA A 185 47.70 15.37 -8.65
CA ALA A 185 47.61 15.48 -10.10
C ALA A 185 46.51 14.54 -10.64
N VAL A 186 45.89 14.94 -11.75
CA VAL A 186 44.81 14.18 -12.43
C VAL A 186 45.38 13.48 -13.66
N ASP A 187 45.10 12.19 -13.81
CA ASP A 187 45.38 11.28 -14.94
C ASP A 187 46.85 11.09 -15.36
N ALA A 188 47.77 11.81 -14.74
CA ALA A 188 49.20 11.68 -14.97
C ALA A 188 49.99 11.88 -13.68
N ASP A 189 50.87 10.92 -13.36
CA ASP A 189 51.81 11.07 -12.26
C ASP A 189 52.86 12.13 -12.58
N LYS A 190 53.04 13.08 -11.66
CA LYS A 190 53.86 14.29 -11.83
C LYS A 190 54.83 14.42 -10.66
N SER A 191 55.94 15.15 -10.86
CA SER A 191 56.79 15.51 -9.72
C SER A 191 56.07 16.49 -8.79
N TYR A 192 56.37 16.43 -7.49
CA TYR A 192 55.66 17.17 -6.45
C TYR A 192 55.47 18.67 -6.76
N ASP A 193 56.50 19.35 -7.28
CA ASP A 193 56.46 20.79 -7.50
C ASP A 193 55.53 21.23 -8.64
N ILE A 194 55.20 20.32 -9.58
CA ILE A 194 54.38 20.60 -10.78
C ILE A 194 53.02 19.90 -10.77
N MET A 195 52.65 19.26 -9.66
CA MET A 195 51.32 18.68 -9.47
C MET A 195 50.23 19.75 -9.56
N ASP A 196 49.04 19.35 -10.00
CA ASP A 196 47.97 20.23 -10.47
C ASP A 196 47.30 21.04 -9.36
N PHE A 197 47.24 20.50 -8.14
CA PHE A 197 46.59 21.14 -7.01
C PHE A 197 47.26 20.81 -5.67
N VAL A 198 46.92 21.60 -4.64
CA VAL A 198 47.45 21.48 -3.28
C VAL A 198 46.30 21.13 -2.35
N PHE A 199 46.51 20.15 -1.47
CA PHE A 199 45.54 19.78 -0.46
C PHE A 199 45.49 20.81 0.68
N TYR A 200 44.37 20.87 1.37
CA TYR A 200 44.16 21.66 2.57
C TYR A 200 44.11 20.76 3.80
N GLY A 201 44.68 21.23 4.92
CA GLY A 201 44.85 20.45 6.14
C GLY A 201 46.13 20.89 6.87
N THR A 202 46.20 20.63 8.17
CA THR A 202 47.43 20.82 8.96
C THR A 202 47.67 19.52 9.69
N GLU A 203 48.88 18.95 9.57
CA GLU A 203 49.32 17.67 10.14
C GLU A 203 49.15 16.49 9.17
N ARG A 204 48.32 15.50 9.52
CA ARG A 204 48.31 14.17 8.90
C ARG A 204 47.16 13.95 7.95
N ASP A 205 46.08 14.71 8.08
CA ASP A 205 44.88 14.56 7.27
C ASP A 205 44.73 15.74 6.30
N HIS A 206 44.55 15.39 5.04
CA HIS A 206 44.57 16.32 3.91
C HIS A 206 43.32 16.09 3.07
N ASN A 207 42.65 17.16 2.66
CA ASN A 207 41.54 17.06 1.72
C ASN A 207 41.66 18.04 0.56
N TYR A 208 41.08 17.66 -0.58
CA TYR A 208 40.92 18.53 -1.72
C TYR A 208 39.59 18.25 -2.39
N THR A 209 38.71 19.25 -2.43
CA THR A 209 37.44 19.18 -3.14
C THR A 209 37.60 19.83 -4.50
N PHE A 210 37.27 19.10 -5.57
CA PHE A 210 37.32 19.63 -6.92
C PHE A 210 36.29 20.76 -7.10
N THR A 211 36.72 21.92 -7.56
CA THR A 211 35.81 23.03 -7.92
C THR A 211 35.44 23.02 -9.40
N ASN A 212 36.26 22.38 -10.24
CA ASN A 212 36.00 22.17 -11.65
C ASN A 212 35.51 20.74 -11.85
N ILE A 213 34.50 20.59 -12.71
CA ILE A 213 33.91 19.30 -13.07
C ILE A 213 34.98 18.39 -13.67
N ILE A 214 35.11 17.18 -13.12
CA ILE A 214 35.83 16.07 -13.73
C ILE A 214 34.92 15.48 -14.81
N SER A 215 35.47 15.26 -16.01
CA SER A 215 34.70 14.71 -17.14
C SER A 215 34.19 13.31 -16.87
N GLU A 216 33.18 12.89 -17.63
CA GLU A 216 32.73 11.49 -17.62
C GLU A 216 33.86 10.53 -18.01
N GLY A 217 33.86 9.35 -17.37
CA GLY A 217 34.81 8.30 -17.66
C GLY A 217 35.87 8.09 -16.57
N LYS A 218 36.89 7.29 -16.90
CA LYS A 218 37.87 6.81 -15.93
C LYS A 218 38.94 7.86 -15.67
N HIS A 219 39.16 8.14 -14.39
CA HIS A 219 40.16 9.06 -13.89
C HIS A 219 41.05 8.41 -12.83
N THR A 220 42.30 8.85 -12.76
CA THR A 220 43.26 8.43 -11.71
C THR A 220 43.86 9.64 -11.05
N ILE A 221 43.78 9.72 -9.73
CA ILE A 221 44.37 10.80 -8.94
C ILE A 221 45.66 10.30 -8.30
N TYR A 222 46.74 11.04 -8.54
CA TYR A 222 48.06 10.81 -7.96
C TYR A 222 48.33 11.85 -6.89
N VAL A 223 48.77 11.43 -5.70
CA VAL A 223 49.08 12.32 -4.57
C VAL A 223 50.48 12.06 -4.05
N LYS A 224 51.27 13.13 -3.92
CA LYS A 224 52.57 13.11 -3.23
C LYS A 224 52.57 14.10 -2.08
N CYS A 225 53.17 13.69 -0.98
CA CYS A 225 53.32 14.52 0.19
C CYS A 225 54.79 14.84 0.44
N LYS A 226 55.02 16.04 0.99
CA LYS A 226 56.34 16.52 1.41
C LYS A 226 56.29 16.77 2.90
N ASP A 227 57.17 16.15 3.67
CA ASP A 227 57.20 16.36 5.13
C ASP A 227 57.69 17.78 5.46
N LEU A 228 57.55 18.16 6.73
CA LEU A 228 58.03 19.46 7.24
C LEU A 228 59.56 19.62 7.15
N PHE A 229 60.30 18.55 6.86
CA PHE A 229 61.76 18.53 6.71
C PHE A 229 62.21 18.57 5.24
N GLY A 230 61.25 18.58 4.31
CA GLY A 230 61.48 18.74 2.88
C GLY A 230 61.65 17.46 2.09
N LYS A 231 61.53 16.28 2.71
CA LYS A 231 61.54 14.98 2.00
C LYS A 231 60.20 14.78 1.29
N VAL A 232 60.26 14.40 0.02
CA VAL A 232 59.09 14.13 -0.84
C VAL A 232 58.95 12.62 -1.01
N MET A 233 57.70 12.12 -1.00
CA MET A 233 57.38 10.73 -1.33
C MET A 233 58.01 10.28 -2.64
N GLU A 234 58.65 9.10 -2.63
CA GLU A 234 59.23 8.53 -3.85
C GLU A 234 58.13 8.11 -4.83
N ASN A 235 57.15 7.35 -4.33
CA ASN A 235 55.99 6.88 -5.09
C ASN A 235 54.73 7.68 -4.75
N SER A 236 53.90 7.97 -5.76
CA SER A 236 52.60 8.58 -5.54
C SER A 236 51.63 7.60 -4.89
N MET A 237 50.79 8.09 -3.97
CA MET A 237 49.53 7.42 -3.66
C MET A 237 48.61 7.57 -4.87
N GLU A 238 47.92 6.51 -5.28
CA GLU A 238 46.99 6.58 -6.41
C GLU A 238 45.62 6.03 -6.04
N ILE A 239 44.57 6.66 -6.57
CA ILE A 239 43.20 6.16 -6.55
C ILE A 239 42.59 6.30 -7.93
N SER A 240 42.00 5.23 -8.44
CA SER A 240 41.28 5.24 -9.72
C SER A 240 39.79 5.13 -9.46
N PHE A 241 39.01 5.92 -10.20
CA PHE A 241 37.55 5.89 -10.18
C PHE A 241 37.01 6.23 -11.57
N GLN A 242 35.73 5.98 -11.79
CA GLN A 242 35.01 6.41 -12.98
C GLN A 242 33.93 7.41 -12.56
N VAL A 243 33.88 8.55 -13.23
CA VAL A 243 32.77 9.49 -13.09
C VAL A 243 31.66 9.02 -14.03
N ASP A 244 30.46 8.92 -13.46
CA ASP A 244 29.19 8.72 -14.15
C ASP A 244 28.15 9.65 -13.53
N SER A 245 28.03 10.87 -14.07
CA SER A 245 27.08 11.88 -13.56
C SER A 245 25.85 12.08 -14.44
N SER A 246 25.70 11.26 -15.48
CA SER A 246 24.58 11.32 -16.41
C SER A 246 23.37 10.54 -15.91
N ASP A 247 22.17 11.11 -16.07
CA ASP A 247 20.93 10.34 -15.88
C ASP A 247 20.70 9.38 -17.07
N PRO A 248 20.16 8.17 -16.83
CA PRO A 248 19.83 7.23 -17.90
C PRO A 248 18.72 7.79 -18.82
N GLU A 249 19.01 7.90 -20.11
CA GLU A 249 18.05 8.39 -21.12
C GLU A 249 17.04 7.29 -21.48
N ILE A 250 15.74 7.57 -21.31
CA ILE A 250 14.65 6.62 -21.59
C ILE A 250 14.11 6.84 -23.03
N ILE A 251 14.18 5.81 -23.86
CA ILE A 251 13.67 5.78 -25.24
C ILE A 251 12.42 4.89 -25.31
N ILE A 252 11.40 5.34 -26.03
CA ILE A 252 10.10 4.65 -26.14
C ILE A 252 10.03 3.98 -27.51
N GLU A 253 9.81 2.67 -27.53
CA GLU A 253 9.68 1.92 -28.79
C GLU A 253 8.23 1.55 -29.12
N SER A 254 7.35 1.61 -28.13
CA SER A 254 5.92 1.33 -28.30
C SER A 254 5.16 2.47 -29.00
N PRO A 255 4.09 2.14 -29.75
CA PRO A 255 3.18 3.14 -30.27
C PRO A 255 2.46 3.89 -29.13
N LEU A 256 2.30 5.20 -29.30
CA LEU A 256 1.61 6.06 -28.33
C LEU A 256 0.10 6.17 -28.58
N THR A 257 -0.39 5.64 -29.71
CA THR A 257 -1.82 5.57 -30.03
C THR A 257 -2.19 4.13 -30.34
N ILE A 258 -3.16 3.59 -29.61
CA ILE A 258 -3.61 2.21 -29.74
C ILE A 258 -5.14 2.14 -29.82
N SER A 259 -5.66 1.08 -30.43
CA SER A 259 -7.11 0.85 -30.58
C SER A 259 -7.71 -0.09 -29.53
N LYS A 260 -6.85 -0.76 -28.77
CA LYS A 260 -7.21 -1.72 -27.72
C LYS A 260 -6.92 -1.12 -26.34
N ASP A 261 -7.50 -1.71 -25.30
CA ASP A 261 -7.26 -1.37 -23.90
C ASP A 261 -6.01 -2.03 -23.30
N TYR A 262 -5.15 -2.61 -24.14
CA TYR A 262 -3.88 -3.17 -23.72
C TYR A 262 -2.77 -2.94 -24.74
N ILE A 263 -1.52 -2.91 -24.25
CA ILE A 263 -0.30 -2.79 -25.07
C ILE A 263 0.84 -3.55 -24.41
N ASN A 264 1.67 -4.22 -25.22
CA ASN A 264 2.99 -4.65 -24.77
C ASN A 264 3.93 -3.43 -24.82
N PHE A 265 4.13 -2.80 -23.66
CA PHE A 265 4.86 -1.56 -23.53
C PHE A 265 6.37 -1.84 -23.45
N HIS A 266 7.16 -1.20 -24.31
CA HIS A 266 8.57 -1.45 -24.50
C HIS A 266 9.35 -0.12 -24.47
N ILE A 267 10.39 -0.11 -23.64
CA ILE A 267 11.34 0.99 -23.53
C ILE A 267 12.77 0.46 -23.59
N THR A 268 13.67 1.31 -24.07
CA THR A 268 15.11 1.10 -23.99
C THR A 268 15.76 2.26 -23.23
N VAL A 269 16.94 2.03 -22.67
CA VAL A 269 17.71 3.03 -21.92
C VAL A 269 19.14 3.13 -22.44
N SER A 270 19.77 4.30 -22.26
CA SER A 270 21.14 4.57 -22.72
C SER A 270 22.21 3.72 -22.03
N GLU A 271 21.92 3.19 -20.84
CA GLU A 271 22.87 2.44 -20.02
C GLU A 271 22.18 1.45 -19.08
N GLU A 272 22.98 0.63 -18.38
CA GLU A 272 22.45 -0.40 -17.48
C GLU A 272 21.71 0.22 -16.28
N SER A 273 20.42 -0.09 -16.14
CA SER A 273 19.54 0.56 -15.14
C SER A 273 18.50 -0.38 -14.55
N GLU A 274 17.99 -0.07 -13.36
CA GLU A 274 16.74 -0.61 -12.83
C GLU A 274 15.60 0.36 -13.19
N CYS A 275 14.72 -0.06 -14.09
CA CYS A 275 13.56 0.71 -14.50
C CYS A 275 12.27 0.23 -13.84
N ARG A 276 11.40 1.19 -13.48
CA ARG A 276 10.06 0.96 -12.96
C ARG A 276 9.06 1.94 -13.56
N TYR A 277 7.78 1.57 -13.56
CA TYR A 277 6.71 2.39 -14.10
C TYR A 277 5.48 2.43 -13.17
N SER A 278 4.61 3.41 -13.39
CA SER A 278 3.36 3.58 -12.63
C SER A 278 2.35 4.39 -13.45
N PHE A 279 1.07 4.28 -13.11
CA PHE A 279 -0.01 5.07 -13.73
C PHE A 279 -0.30 6.38 -12.98
N SER A 280 0.46 6.67 -11.92
CA SER A 280 0.36 7.89 -11.13
C SER A 280 1.74 8.31 -10.59
N GLU A 281 1.90 9.56 -10.15
CA GLU A 281 3.17 10.01 -9.57
C GLU A 281 3.40 9.38 -8.19
N GLU A 282 4.37 8.47 -8.11
CA GLU A 282 4.71 7.71 -6.91
C GLU A 282 6.22 7.70 -6.64
N SER A 283 6.64 7.20 -5.48
CA SER A 283 8.07 6.99 -5.20
C SER A 283 8.64 5.80 -6.01
N PHE A 284 9.93 5.81 -6.34
CA PHE A 284 10.57 4.72 -7.12
C PHE A 284 10.28 3.31 -6.56
N ASN A 285 10.26 3.14 -5.24
CA ASN A 285 10.02 1.85 -4.59
C ASN A 285 8.54 1.41 -4.60
N SER A 286 7.62 2.35 -4.84
CA SER A 286 6.19 2.07 -4.96
C SER A 286 5.79 1.71 -6.39
N LYS A 287 6.60 2.11 -7.38
CA LYS A 287 6.40 1.81 -8.79
C LYS A 287 6.51 0.32 -9.10
N ILE A 288 5.81 -0.11 -10.15
CA ILE A 288 5.77 -1.47 -10.65
C ILE A 288 7.06 -1.76 -11.45
N GLY A 289 7.66 -2.93 -11.23
CA GLY A 289 8.78 -3.39 -12.05
C GLY A 289 8.32 -3.94 -13.39
N PHE A 290 9.15 -3.80 -14.43
CA PHE A 290 8.87 -4.42 -15.72
C PHE A 290 8.95 -5.96 -15.64
N ASP A 291 8.12 -6.64 -16.43
CA ASP A 291 8.05 -8.11 -16.46
C ASP A 291 9.32 -8.72 -17.05
N ASN A 292 9.72 -8.22 -18.22
CA ASN A 292 10.98 -8.59 -18.85
C ASN A 292 12.02 -7.49 -18.61
N ARG A 293 13.17 -7.91 -18.08
CA ARG A 293 14.24 -7.04 -17.60
C ARG A 293 15.55 -7.51 -18.20
N GLU A 294 15.94 -6.89 -19.30
CA GLU A 294 17.31 -6.95 -19.79
C GLU A 294 18.09 -5.75 -19.22
N LYS A 295 19.41 -5.71 -19.42
CA LYS A 295 20.26 -4.65 -18.88
C LYS A 295 19.83 -3.24 -19.35
N ILE A 296 19.41 -3.12 -20.60
CA ILE A 296 19.07 -1.84 -21.25
C ILE A 296 17.69 -1.83 -21.92
N SER A 297 16.92 -2.91 -21.77
CA SER A 297 15.64 -3.09 -22.46
C SER A 297 14.60 -3.67 -21.51
N PHE A 298 13.41 -3.07 -21.50
CA PHE A 298 12.36 -3.37 -20.54
C PHE A 298 11.01 -3.47 -21.23
N SER A 299 10.25 -4.51 -20.89
CA SER A 299 8.86 -4.64 -21.36
C SER A 299 7.90 -5.20 -20.34
N SER A 300 6.65 -4.75 -20.43
CA SER A 300 5.55 -5.21 -19.58
C SER A 300 4.22 -5.08 -20.33
N LEU A 301 3.30 -6.02 -20.09
CA LEU A 301 1.95 -5.96 -20.63
C LEU A 301 1.11 -5.01 -19.78
N LEU A 302 0.66 -3.90 -20.36
CA LEU A 302 -0.24 -2.97 -19.72
C LEU A 302 -1.66 -3.28 -20.17
N GLU A 303 -2.55 -3.59 -19.22
CA GLU A 303 -3.96 -3.93 -19.46
C GLU A 303 -4.88 -2.88 -18.83
N ASP A 304 -6.19 -2.97 -19.08
CA ASP A 304 -7.23 -2.09 -18.52
C ASP A 304 -7.02 -0.59 -18.79
N LEU A 305 -6.38 -0.23 -19.91
CA LEU A 305 -6.17 1.15 -20.33
C LEU A 305 -7.51 1.81 -20.66
N LYS A 306 -7.74 2.98 -20.05
CA LYS A 306 -8.99 3.73 -20.20
C LYS A 306 -9.05 4.37 -21.58
N LYS A 307 -10.27 4.58 -22.09
CA LYS A 307 -10.49 5.38 -23.29
C LYS A 307 -9.88 6.78 -23.10
N GLY A 308 -9.14 7.25 -24.11
CA GLY A 308 -8.43 8.54 -24.05
C GLY A 308 -7.01 8.40 -23.54
N GLU A 309 -6.50 9.43 -22.87
CA GLU A 309 -5.11 9.53 -22.44
C GLU A 309 -4.84 8.72 -21.16
N ASN A 310 -3.81 7.89 -21.20
CA ASN A 310 -3.31 7.11 -20.07
C ASN A 310 -1.85 7.51 -19.80
N PRO A 311 -1.57 8.33 -18.76
CA PRO A 311 -0.21 8.69 -18.41
C PRO A 311 0.51 7.52 -17.73
N ILE A 312 1.75 7.30 -18.14
CA ILE A 312 2.67 6.29 -17.61
C ILE A 312 3.94 7.01 -17.19
N TYR A 313 4.26 6.94 -15.91
CA TYR A 313 5.44 7.54 -15.31
C TYR A 313 6.52 6.49 -15.17
N VAL A 314 7.54 6.59 -16.01
CA VAL A 314 8.72 5.72 -16.00
C VAL A 314 9.84 6.41 -15.25
N GLU A 315 10.49 5.69 -14.35
CA GLU A 315 11.68 6.10 -13.62
C GLU A 315 12.73 4.99 -13.69
N CYS A 316 13.93 5.32 -14.12
CA CYS A 316 15.06 4.41 -14.23
C CYS A 316 16.21 4.91 -13.38
N ARG A 317 16.83 4.01 -12.62
CA ARG A 317 17.99 4.31 -11.79
C ARG A 317 19.18 3.47 -12.26
N ASP A 318 20.32 4.11 -12.52
CA ASP A 318 21.54 3.40 -12.89
C ASP A 318 22.20 2.72 -11.67
N ILE A 319 23.42 2.19 -11.87
CA ILE A 319 24.18 1.50 -10.81
C ILE A 319 24.75 2.44 -9.74
N VAL A 320 24.89 3.73 -10.04
CA VAL A 320 25.50 4.75 -9.16
C VAL A 320 24.43 5.57 -8.42
N GLY A 321 23.20 5.53 -8.89
CA GLY A 321 22.04 6.19 -8.33
C GLY A 321 21.45 7.34 -9.17
N ASN A 322 22.02 7.67 -10.33
CA ASN A 322 21.45 8.71 -11.20
C ASN A 322 20.08 8.26 -11.71
N THR A 323 19.16 9.20 -11.91
CA THR A 323 17.74 8.87 -12.04
C THR A 323 17.10 9.57 -13.24
N GLY A 324 16.87 8.80 -14.30
CA GLY A 324 16.10 9.23 -15.47
C GLY A 324 14.60 9.11 -15.24
N LYS A 325 13.84 10.15 -15.62
CA LYS A 325 12.37 10.17 -15.50
C LYS A 325 11.72 10.55 -16.82
N LYS A 326 10.63 9.86 -17.18
CA LYS A 326 9.84 10.17 -18.38
C LYS A 326 8.35 9.96 -18.14
N ASN A 327 7.55 10.97 -18.48
CA ASN A 327 6.08 10.87 -18.52
C ASN A 327 5.64 10.58 -19.96
N ILE A 328 4.87 9.52 -20.14
CA ILE A 328 4.50 8.95 -21.43
C ILE A 328 2.97 8.87 -21.48
N ILE A 329 2.37 9.44 -22.52
CA ILE A 329 0.92 9.43 -22.67
C ILE A 329 0.57 8.41 -23.77
N VAL A 330 -0.11 7.34 -23.38
CA VAL A 330 -0.68 6.35 -24.32
C VAL A 330 -2.16 6.69 -24.52
N SER A 331 -2.54 7.01 -25.75
CA SER A 331 -3.91 7.32 -26.14
C SER A 331 -4.63 6.08 -26.66
N VAL A 332 -5.75 5.73 -26.04
CA VAL A 332 -6.64 4.65 -26.48
C VAL A 332 -7.79 5.23 -27.33
N GLU A 333 -7.71 5.03 -28.63
CA GLU A 333 -8.71 5.45 -29.62
C GLU A 333 -9.47 4.23 -30.18
N ARG A 334 -10.62 3.90 -29.57
CA ARG A 334 -11.46 2.79 -30.04
C ARG A 334 -12.07 3.10 -31.41
N PRO A 335 -12.15 2.13 -32.35
CA PRO A 335 -12.87 2.30 -33.62
C PRO A 335 -14.36 2.65 -33.43
N PRO A 336 -15.05 3.20 -34.46
CA PRO A 336 -16.48 3.49 -34.35
C PRO A 336 -17.32 2.20 -34.30
N SER A 337 -18.20 2.08 -33.32
CA SER A 337 -19.31 1.10 -33.30
C SER A 337 -20.66 1.77 -33.61
N CYS A 338 -21.73 0.99 -33.76
CA CYS A 338 -23.09 1.52 -33.93
C CYS A 338 -24.18 0.71 -33.20
N GLU A 339 -25.32 1.35 -32.99
CA GLU A 339 -26.59 0.74 -32.59
C GLU A 339 -27.57 0.79 -33.78
N ILE A 340 -28.33 -0.29 -33.98
CA ILE A 340 -29.35 -0.40 -35.00
C ILE A 340 -30.72 -0.48 -34.32
N ILE A 341 -31.66 0.35 -34.77
CA ILE A 341 -33.05 0.38 -34.30
C ILE A 341 -33.97 0.20 -35.50
N LEU A 342 -34.91 -0.73 -35.39
CA LEU A 342 -35.96 -0.96 -36.37
C LEU A 342 -37.22 -0.17 -35.99
N SER A 343 -38.03 0.23 -36.98
CA SER A 343 -39.30 0.93 -36.70
C SER A 343 -40.34 0.07 -35.99
N ASP A 344 -40.30 -1.24 -36.21
CA ASP A 344 -41.18 -2.21 -35.61
C ASP A 344 -40.33 -3.15 -34.73
N GLU A 345 -40.87 -3.54 -33.57
CA GLU A 345 -40.20 -4.50 -32.68
C GLU A 345 -40.13 -5.88 -33.34
N SER A 346 -39.03 -6.60 -33.08
CA SER A 346 -38.89 -7.98 -33.52
C SER A 346 -39.75 -8.92 -32.66
N PRO A 347 -40.46 -9.92 -33.24
CA PRO A 347 -40.42 -10.34 -34.64
C PRO A 347 -41.15 -9.38 -35.60
N VAL A 348 -40.64 -9.20 -36.81
CA VAL A 348 -41.19 -8.27 -37.82
C VAL A 348 -41.88 -8.99 -38.96
N LYS A 349 -42.99 -8.43 -39.46
CA LYS A 349 -43.77 -8.98 -40.56
C LYS A 349 -43.29 -8.56 -41.94
N GLN A 350 -43.90 -9.14 -42.97
CA GLN A 350 -43.67 -8.77 -44.36
C GLN A 350 -43.94 -7.27 -44.58
N GLY A 351 -43.03 -6.58 -45.26
CA GLY A 351 -43.20 -5.16 -45.57
C GLY A 351 -41.88 -4.40 -45.76
N ILE A 352 -41.99 -3.07 -45.73
CA ILE A 352 -40.85 -2.16 -45.72
C ILE A 352 -40.64 -1.74 -44.28
N LEU A 353 -39.44 -1.98 -43.76
CA LEU A 353 -39.06 -1.66 -42.40
C LEU A 353 -38.01 -0.55 -42.41
N GLU A 354 -38.22 0.49 -41.61
CA GLU A 354 -37.24 1.56 -41.46
C GLU A 354 -36.14 1.13 -40.50
N VAL A 355 -34.90 1.45 -40.87
CA VAL A 355 -33.69 1.12 -40.11
C VAL A 355 -33.00 2.42 -39.74
N LYS A 356 -32.72 2.59 -38.46
CA LYS A 356 -31.96 3.71 -37.92
C LYS A 356 -30.64 3.21 -37.36
N LEU A 357 -29.53 3.70 -37.90
CA LEU A 357 -28.18 3.42 -37.43
C LEU A 357 -27.64 4.63 -36.66
N ILE A 358 -27.31 4.43 -35.40
CA ILE A 358 -26.76 5.46 -34.50
C ILE A 358 -25.29 5.12 -34.23
N PRO A 359 -24.32 5.89 -34.77
CA PRO A 359 -22.92 5.60 -34.53
C PRO A 359 -22.48 6.11 -33.14
N SER A 360 -21.55 5.41 -32.50
CA SER A 360 -20.92 5.79 -31.23
C SER A 360 -20.12 7.10 -31.30
N LYS A 361 -19.76 7.54 -32.51
CA LYS A 361 -19.06 8.80 -32.79
C LYS A 361 -19.29 9.22 -34.23
N LYS A 362 -18.97 10.48 -34.54
CA LYS A 362 -19.11 11.03 -35.89
C LYS A 362 -18.23 10.25 -36.88
N LEU A 363 -18.84 9.81 -37.98
CA LEU A 363 -18.18 9.11 -39.06
C LEU A 363 -17.70 10.09 -40.13
N ARG A 364 -16.65 9.69 -40.85
CA ARG A 364 -16.05 10.47 -41.95
C ARG A 364 -16.94 10.49 -43.19
N GLU A 365 -17.57 9.36 -43.49
CA GLU A 365 -18.42 9.12 -44.65
C GLU A 365 -19.68 8.36 -44.21
N ILE A 366 -20.66 8.25 -45.10
CA ILE A 366 -21.85 7.42 -44.87
C ILE A 366 -21.37 5.96 -44.71
N PRO A 367 -21.71 5.27 -43.62
CA PRO A 367 -21.24 3.90 -43.39
C PRO A 367 -21.92 2.90 -44.31
N ASP A 368 -21.27 1.75 -44.48
CA ASP A 368 -21.87 0.60 -45.14
C ASP A 368 -22.71 -0.17 -44.11
N LEU A 369 -23.95 -0.47 -44.48
CA LEU A 369 -24.84 -1.35 -43.73
C LEU A 369 -25.46 -2.36 -44.68
N SER A 370 -25.41 -3.62 -44.30
CA SER A 370 -26.04 -4.71 -45.05
C SER A 370 -26.67 -5.72 -44.09
N TYR A 371 -27.50 -6.62 -44.62
CA TYR A 371 -28.07 -7.72 -43.86
C TYR A 371 -28.13 -9.00 -44.67
N SER A 372 -28.18 -10.13 -43.98
CA SER A 372 -28.39 -11.46 -44.57
C SER A 372 -29.26 -12.33 -43.67
N TYR A 373 -29.83 -13.41 -44.20
CA TYR A 373 -30.55 -14.40 -43.40
C TYR A 373 -29.68 -15.61 -43.09
N THR A 374 -29.72 -16.09 -41.85
CA THR A 374 -28.83 -17.16 -41.35
C THR A 374 -28.95 -18.49 -42.10
N ASP A 375 -30.08 -18.74 -42.75
CA ASP A 375 -30.34 -19.96 -43.52
C ASP A 375 -30.05 -19.82 -45.02
N THR A 376 -29.67 -18.62 -45.47
CA THR A 376 -29.25 -18.37 -46.85
C THR A 376 -27.75 -18.18 -46.91
N GLU A 377 -27.02 -19.19 -47.39
CA GLU A 377 -25.60 -19.00 -47.67
C GLU A 377 -25.43 -17.93 -48.77
N LYS A 378 -24.78 -16.81 -48.42
CA LYS A 378 -24.17 -15.81 -49.33
C LYS A 378 -25.07 -14.78 -50.03
N PHE A 379 -26.29 -14.50 -49.56
CA PHE A 379 -27.06 -13.37 -50.11
C PHE A 379 -27.12 -12.19 -49.12
N THR A 380 -26.10 -11.34 -49.19
CA THR A 380 -26.06 -10.08 -48.45
C THR A 380 -26.80 -9.00 -49.24
N ARG A 381 -27.73 -8.30 -48.58
CA ARG A 381 -28.50 -7.18 -49.14
C ARG A 381 -28.00 -5.87 -48.53
N GLU A 382 -27.57 -4.95 -49.38
CA GLU A 382 -27.14 -3.62 -48.93
C GLU A 382 -28.34 -2.73 -48.59
N ILE A 383 -28.18 -1.91 -47.55
CA ILE A 383 -29.16 -0.91 -47.13
C ILE A 383 -28.59 0.46 -47.47
N SER A 384 -29.22 1.14 -48.41
CA SER A 384 -28.85 2.52 -48.73
C SER A 384 -29.22 3.45 -47.56
N LEU A 385 -28.21 4.14 -47.01
CA LEU A 385 -28.36 5.04 -45.88
C LEU A 385 -28.34 6.51 -46.30
N THR A 386 -29.15 7.32 -45.62
CA THR A 386 -29.17 8.78 -45.72
C THR A 386 -28.76 9.38 -44.38
N GLU A 387 -27.87 10.37 -44.41
CA GLU A 387 -27.38 11.05 -43.21
C GLU A 387 -28.45 12.00 -42.63
N HIS A 388 -28.62 11.93 -41.31
CA HIS A 388 -29.41 12.85 -40.50
C HIS A 388 -28.57 13.37 -39.33
N SER A 389 -29.11 14.33 -38.56
CA SER A 389 -28.40 14.90 -37.40
C SER A 389 -28.17 13.85 -36.30
N GLY A 390 -26.99 13.22 -36.32
CA GLY A 390 -26.54 12.26 -35.31
C GLY A 390 -26.88 10.80 -35.58
N TYR A 391 -27.48 10.47 -36.72
CA TYR A 391 -27.80 9.08 -37.11
C TYR A 391 -27.95 8.95 -38.62
N TYR A 392 -28.00 7.72 -39.11
CA TYR A 392 -28.27 7.37 -40.50
C TYR A 392 -29.58 6.60 -40.60
N LYS A 393 -30.32 6.82 -41.69
CA LYS A 393 -31.63 6.21 -41.93
C LYS A 393 -31.63 5.45 -43.25
N GLY A 394 -32.16 4.24 -43.25
CA GLY A 394 -32.39 3.42 -44.42
C GLY A 394 -33.70 2.65 -44.33
N PHE A 395 -33.97 1.84 -45.35
CA PHE A 395 -35.13 0.96 -45.39
C PHE A 395 -34.68 -0.42 -45.86
N LEU A 396 -35.14 -1.46 -45.18
CA LEU A 396 -35.01 -2.84 -45.63
C LEU A 396 -36.36 -3.38 -46.07
N ILE A 397 -36.34 -4.35 -46.99
CA ILE A 397 -37.55 -4.97 -47.53
C ILE A 397 -37.59 -6.43 -47.06
N ILE A 398 -38.68 -6.78 -46.38
CA ILE A 398 -38.98 -8.13 -45.93
C ILE A 398 -39.93 -8.75 -46.94
N ASP A 399 -39.42 -9.73 -47.69
CA ASP A 399 -40.22 -10.53 -48.62
C ASP A 399 -41.14 -11.49 -47.83
N ASN A 400 -42.11 -12.11 -48.51
CA ASN A 400 -42.93 -13.14 -47.88
C ASN A 400 -42.15 -14.47 -47.79
N TYR A 401 -42.14 -15.10 -46.61
CA TYR A 401 -41.48 -16.37 -46.36
C TYR A 401 -42.44 -17.44 -45.82
N GLU A 402 -42.14 -18.70 -46.13
CA GLU A 402 -42.92 -19.86 -45.63
C GLU A 402 -42.44 -20.34 -44.25
N THR A 403 -41.28 -19.85 -43.79
CA THR A 403 -40.72 -20.14 -42.46
C THR A 403 -40.12 -18.88 -41.85
N PRO A 404 -40.15 -18.74 -40.50
CA PRO A 404 -39.49 -17.62 -39.83
C PRO A 404 -37.99 -17.59 -40.14
N LYS A 405 -37.42 -16.38 -40.25
CA LYS A 405 -35.99 -16.16 -40.54
C LYS A 405 -35.33 -15.35 -39.42
N ILE A 406 -34.01 -15.44 -39.32
CA ILE A 406 -33.20 -14.54 -38.50
C ILE A 406 -32.35 -13.71 -39.46
N GLY A 407 -32.60 -12.41 -39.48
CA GLY A 407 -31.79 -11.42 -40.18
C GLY A 407 -30.63 -10.98 -39.30
N VAL A 408 -29.43 -10.86 -39.87
CA VAL A 408 -28.23 -10.38 -39.18
C VAL A 408 -27.64 -9.22 -39.98
N PHE A 409 -27.36 -8.12 -39.30
CA PHE A 409 -26.73 -6.94 -39.88
C PHE A 409 -25.20 -7.03 -39.88
N GLU A 410 -24.58 -6.44 -40.89
CA GLU A 410 -23.15 -6.17 -40.95
C GLU A 410 -22.91 -4.67 -41.17
N PHE A 411 -22.02 -4.11 -40.35
CA PHE A 411 -21.69 -2.68 -40.35
C PHE A 411 -20.21 -2.47 -40.69
N SER A 412 -19.92 -1.40 -41.42
CA SER A 412 -18.56 -0.92 -41.67
C SER A 412 -18.55 0.60 -41.76
N GLY A 413 -17.79 1.26 -40.89
CA GLY A 413 -17.67 2.72 -40.87
C GLY A 413 -16.29 3.20 -40.47
N TYR A 414 -15.91 4.39 -40.93
CA TYR A 414 -14.64 5.05 -40.60
C TYR A 414 -14.88 6.29 -39.77
N ASP A 415 -14.11 6.47 -38.70
CA ASP A 415 -14.11 7.72 -37.95
C ASP A 415 -13.29 8.82 -38.65
N LEU A 416 -13.27 10.02 -38.07
CA LEU A 416 -12.50 11.15 -38.60
C LEU A 416 -10.98 10.92 -38.61
N SER A 417 -10.48 10.01 -37.77
CA SER A 417 -9.07 9.61 -37.69
C SER A 417 -8.71 8.52 -38.71
N GLY A 418 -9.70 7.95 -39.42
CA GLY A 418 -9.52 6.88 -40.40
C GLY A 418 -9.55 5.46 -39.82
N ASN A 419 -9.89 5.29 -38.54
CA ASN A 419 -10.06 3.95 -37.96
C ASN A 419 -11.36 3.32 -38.44
N LYS A 420 -11.27 2.10 -38.98
CA LYS A 420 -12.41 1.29 -39.39
C LYS A 420 -13.01 0.57 -38.19
N GLY A 421 -14.31 0.71 -37.98
CA GLY A 421 -15.05 -0.10 -37.02
C GLY A 421 -16.18 -0.87 -37.69
N THR A 422 -16.49 -2.03 -37.12
CA THR A 422 -17.42 -3.02 -37.66
C THR A 422 -18.36 -3.60 -36.60
N GLU A 423 -18.30 -3.06 -35.38
CA GLU A 423 -19.04 -3.57 -34.25
C GLU A 423 -20.44 -2.95 -34.20
N ILE A 424 -21.45 -3.81 -34.02
CA ILE A 424 -22.83 -3.43 -33.75
C ILE A 424 -23.11 -3.75 -32.28
N THR A 425 -23.27 -2.74 -31.44
CA THR A 425 -23.41 -2.89 -29.98
C THR A 425 -24.83 -3.23 -29.54
N ASN A 426 -25.84 -2.91 -30.37
CA ASN A 426 -27.24 -3.24 -30.13
C ASN A 426 -28.00 -3.37 -31.45
N GLY A 427 -28.98 -4.28 -31.52
CA GLY A 427 -29.80 -4.53 -32.71
C GLY A 427 -29.08 -5.23 -33.87
N ALA A 428 -28.08 -6.07 -33.57
CA ALA A 428 -27.29 -6.78 -34.58
C ALA A 428 -28.10 -7.82 -35.37
N ASP A 429 -29.17 -8.35 -34.79
CA ASP A 429 -30.06 -9.33 -35.39
C ASP A 429 -31.54 -8.98 -35.19
N PHE A 430 -32.40 -9.61 -36.00
CA PHE A 430 -33.85 -9.49 -35.90
C PHE A 430 -34.52 -10.75 -36.42
N ILE A 431 -35.63 -11.13 -35.79
CA ILE A 431 -36.50 -12.21 -36.22
C ILE A 431 -37.52 -11.68 -37.22
N VAL A 432 -37.66 -12.38 -38.35
CA VAL A 432 -38.71 -12.15 -39.34
C VAL A 432 -39.73 -13.27 -39.22
N ASP A 433 -41.00 -12.88 -39.08
CA ASP A 433 -42.13 -13.79 -39.09
C ASP A 433 -43.22 -13.27 -40.04
N THR A 434 -43.42 -13.97 -41.15
CA THR A 434 -44.42 -13.63 -42.16
C THR A 434 -45.57 -14.63 -42.20
N ILE A 435 -45.56 -15.62 -41.31
CA ILE A 435 -46.62 -16.62 -41.25
C ILE A 435 -47.79 -15.99 -40.51
N LYS A 436 -48.98 -16.07 -41.09
CA LYS A 436 -50.18 -15.57 -40.43
C LYS A 436 -50.66 -16.60 -39.40
N PRO A 437 -51.14 -16.15 -38.23
CA PRO A 437 -51.73 -17.07 -37.26
C PRO A 437 -52.96 -17.77 -37.82
N GLY A 438 -53.17 -19.00 -37.35
CA GLY A 438 -54.31 -19.82 -37.73
C GLY A 438 -55.67 -19.18 -37.40
N GLY A 439 -56.75 -19.76 -37.95
CA GLY A 439 -58.11 -19.32 -37.64
C GLY A 439 -58.56 -19.73 -36.24
N ILE A 440 -59.56 -19.02 -35.71
CA ILE A 440 -60.26 -19.39 -34.47
C ILE A 440 -61.07 -20.67 -34.70
N GLU A 441 -60.90 -21.69 -33.85
CA GLU A 441 -61.51 -23.00 -34.05
C GLU A 441 -63.01 -23.02 -33.77
N SER A 442 -63.39 -22.38 -32.66
CA SER A 442 -64.78 -22.23 -32.25
C SER A 442 -65.01 -20.89 -31.57
N ILE A 443 -66.19 -20.34 -31.75
CA ILE A 443 -66.63 -19.09 -31.14
C ILE A 443 -68.09 -19.23 -30.76
N ASN A 444 -68.43 -18.77 -29.56
CA ASN A 444 -69.78 -18.70 -29.04
C ASN A 444 -70.06 -17.29 -28.51
N SER A 445 -71.30 -16.88 -28.60
CA SER A 445 -71.81 -15.64 -28.03
C SER A 445 -72.92 -15.95 -27.03
N GLY A 446 -73.03 -15.13 -25.99
CA GLY A 446 -74.09 -15.20 -24.99
C GLY A 446 -74.35 -13.84 -24.38
N THR A 447 -75.34 -13.76 -23.49
CA THR A 447 -75.68 -12.54 -22.75
C THR A 447 -75.44 -12.77 -21.27
N ASP A 448 -74.76 -11.85 -20.60
CA ASP A 448 -74.57 -11.92 -19.14
C ASP A 448 -75.82 -11.39 -18.37
N PRO A 449 -75.86 -11.52 -17.03
CA PRO A 449 -76.97 -11.00 -16.23
C PRO A 449 -77.17 -9.48 -16.27
N GLU A 450 -76.16 -8.73 -16.73
CA GLU A 450 -76.18 -7.26 -16.87
C GLU A 450 -76.58 -6.82 -18.29
N ASN A 451 -76.93 -7.79 -19.15
CA ASN A 451 -77.37 -7.62 -20.54
C ASN A 451 -76.26 -7.18 -21.52
N ASN A 452 -75.00 -7.47 -21.20
CA ASN A 452 -73.87 -7.32 -22.10
C ASN A 452 -73.71 -8.59 -22.95
N ILE A 453 -73.14 -8.45 -24.16
CA ILE A 453 -72.85 -9.60 -25.03
C ILE A 453 -71.44 -10.11 -24.69
N VAL A 454 -71.35 -11.37 -24.26
CA VAL A 454 -70.09 -12.05 -23.96
C VAL A 454 -69.73 -12.98 -25.11
N LEU A 455 -68.55 -12.78 -25.68
CA LEU A 455 -67.94 -13.64 -26.68
C LEU A 455 -66.89 -14.53 -26.01
N LYS A 456 -66.95 -15.83 -26.27
CA LYS A 456 -65.94 -16.80 -25.85
C LYS A 456 -65.50 -17.61 -27.05
N TRP A 457 -64.20 -17.74 -27.25
CA TRP A 457 -63.66 -18.51 -28.35
C TRP A 457 -62.56 -19.47 -27.87
N PHE A 458 -62.24 -20.43 -28.74
CA PHE A 458 -61.12 -21.33 -28.55
C PHE A 458 -60.14 -21.18 -29.72
N TYR A 459 -58.88 -20.98 -29.37
CA TYR A 459 -57.76 -20.86 -30.29
C TYR A 459 -56.59 -21.70 -29.78
N GLU A 460 -56.14 -22.65 -30.61
CA GLU A 460 -55.02 -23.58 -30.33
C GLU A 460 -53.79 -23.28 -31.22
N GLY A 461 -53.73 -22.09 -31.83
CA GLY A 461 -52.60 -21.70 -32.68
C GLY A 461 -51.38 -21.21 -31.89
N GLU A 462 -50.52 -20.46 -32.56
CA GLU A 462 -49.27 -19.94 -32.00
C GLU A 462 -49.46 -18.86 -30.93
N GLY A 463 -48.37 -18.39 -30.33
CA GLY A 463 -48.43 -17.33 -29.32
C GLY A 463 -48.97 -16.02 -29.91
N THR A 464 -50.12 -15.55 -29.41
CA THR A 464 -50.76 -14.31 -29.88
C THR A 464 -50.32 -13.08 -29.09
N GLN A 465 -50.28 -11.93 -29.75
CA GLN A 465 -50.19 -10.62 -29.10
C GLN A 465 -51.56 -10.22 -28.53
N ASN A 466 -52.60 -10.35 -29.34
CA ASN A 466 -53.99 -10.11 -28.97
C ASN A 466 -54.94 -10.76 -29.99
N PHE A 467 -56.25 -10.64 -29.74
CA PHE A 467 -57.31 -10.96 -30.68
C PHE A 467 -57.99 -9.67 -31.12
N ASN A 468 -58.29 -9.53 -32.41
CA ASN A 468 -59.08 -8.41 -32.93
C ASN A 468 -60.55 -8.83 -33.02
N ILE A 469 -61.45 -7.99 -32.51
CA ILE A 469 -62.90 -8.16 -32.54
C ILE A 469 -63.46 -7.25 -33.63
N TYR A 470 -64.28 -7.83 -34.50
CA TYR A 470 -64.99 -7.13 -35.55
C TYR A 470 -66.48 -7.23 -35.29
N ARG A 471 -67.21 -6.13 -35.44
CA ARG A 471 -68.64 -6.03 -35.08
C ARG A 471 -69.42 -5.25 -36.13
N SER A 472 -70.59 -5.77 -36.51
CA SER A 472 -71.56 -5.07 -37.35
C SER A 472 -72.99 -5.29 -36.86
N THR A 473 -73.90 -4.39 -37.23
CA THR A 473 -75.35 -4.56 -37.02
C THR A 473 -76.04 -5.23 -38.22
N THR A 474 -75.26 -5.61 -39.24
CA THR A 474 -75.74 -6.38 -40.40
C THR A 474 -74.86 -7.62 -40.59
N PRO A 475 -75.41 -8.75 -41.07
CA PRO A 475 -74.63 -9.95 -41.36
C PRO A 475 -73.51 -9.68 -42.37
N GLY A 476 -72.43 -10.48 -42.28
CA GLY A 476 -71.29 -10.38 -43.21
C GLY A 476 -70.17 -9.48 -42.70
N VAL A 477 -69.76 -9.67 -41.45
CA VAL A 477 -68.64 -8.96 -40.81
C VAL A 477 -67.33 -9.25 -41.55
N THR A 478 -66.55 -8.21 -41.81
CA THR A 478 -65.26 -8.28 -42.52
C THR A 478 -64.17 -7.49 -41.77
N TYR A 479 -62.94 -7.48 -42.30
CA TYR A 479 -61.82 -6.75 -41.69
C TYR A 479 -62.02 -5.22 -41.61
N ILE A 480 -62.96 -4.63 -42.37
CA ILE A 480 -63.26 -3.19 -42.27
C ILE A 480 -64.13 -2.86 -41.05
N ASP A 481 -64.78 -3.86 -40.44
CA ASP A 481 -65.69 -3.70 -39.29
C ASP A 481 -64.95 -3.81 -37.95
N TYR A 482 -63.69 -3.35 -37.90
CA TYR A 482 -62.88 -3.40 -36.68
C TYR A 482 -63.57 -2.67 -35.54
N TYR A 483 -63.68 -3.32 -34.40
CA TYR A 483 -64.39 -2.79 -33.25
C TYR A 483 -63.48 -2.63 -32.03
N ASP A 484 -62.83 -3.71 -31.59
CA ASP A 484 -62.00 -3.69 -30.38
C ASP A 484 -60.93 -4.81 -30.40
N LYS A 485 -60.17 -4.96 -29.32
CA LYS A 485 -59.21 -6.05 -29.11
C LYS A 485 -59.36 -6.69 -27.72
N ALA A 486 -58.97 -7.95 -27.62
CA ALA A 486 -58.92 -8.71 -26.36
C ALA A 486 -57.57 -9.41 -26.19
N ASN A 487 -57.09 -9.49 -24.95
CA ASN A 487 -55.81 -10.14 -24.62
C ASN A 487 -56.00 -11.58 -24.09
N ILE A 488 -57.25 -11.99 -23.88
CA ILE A 488 -57.65 -13.33 -23.46
C ILE A 488 -58.73 -13.84 -24.42
N GLN A 489 -59.05 -15.14 -24.38
CA GLN A 489 -60.02 -15.77 -25.30
C GLN A 489 -61.50 -15.49 -24.91
N GLU A 490 -61.76 -14.31 -24.36
CA GLU A 490 -63.06 -13.83 -23.92
C GLU A 490 -63.14 -12.31 -24.10
N TYR A 491 -64.32 -11.80 -24.50
CA TYR A 491 -64.59 -10.38 -24.66
C TYR A 491 -66.04 -10.04 -24.28
N THR A 492 -66.24 -8.93 -23.58
CA THR A 492 -67.57 -8.46 -23.16
C THR A 492 -67.87 -7.12 -23.85
N ASP A 493 -68.91 -7.08 -24.68
CA ASP A 493 -69.40 -5.87 -25.32
C ASP A 493 -70.51 -5.22 -24.49
N GLU A 494 -70.18 -4.09 -23.88
CA GLU A 494 -71.10 -3.30 -23.03
C GLU A 494 -71.80 -2.17 -23.84
N ASN A 495 -71.30 -1.83 -25.04
CA ASN A 495 -71.79 -0.69 -25.82
C ASN A 495 -72.90 -1.11 -26.79
N LEU A 496 -74.00 -1.60 -26.23
CA LEU A 496 -75.10 -2.21 -26.97
C LEU A 496 -76.35 -1.34 -26.97
N LYS A 497 -77.03 -1.32 -28.11
CA LYS A 497 -78.39 -0.77 -28.21
C LYS A 497 -79.39 -1.89 -27.94
N SER A 498 -80.23 -1.66 -26.94
CA SER A 498 -81.27 -2.62 -26.56
C SER A 498 -82.18 -2.99 -27.73
N GLY A 499 -82.49 -4.27 -27.86
CA GLY A 499 -83.26 -4.85 -28.97
C GLY A 499 -82.49 -4.98 -30.30
N THR A 500 -81.21 -4.61 -30.36
CA THR A 500 -80.40 -4.69 -31.59
C THR A 500 -79.65 -6.02 -31.66
N GLU A 501 -79.70 -6.68 -32.82
CA GLU A 501 -78.85 -7.84 -33.13
C GLU A 501 -77.48 -7.38 -33.63
N TYR A 502 -76.43 -7.94 -33.04
CA TYR A 502 -75.04 -7.67 -33.41
C TYR A 502 -74.38 -8.94 -33.93
N TYR A 503 -73.58 -8.80 -34.97
CA TYR A 503 -72.79 -9.86 -35.59
C TYR A 503 -71.31 -9.65 -35.26
N TYR A 504 -70.62 -10.71 -34.87
CA TYR A 504 -69.22 -10.66 -34.45
C TYR A 504 -68.36 -11.68 -35.18
N ARG A 505 -67.11 -11.30 -35.44
CA ARG A 505 -66.02 -12.19 -35.81
C ARG A 505 -64.76 -11.82 -35.04
N VAL A 506 -63.91 -12.81 -34.81
CA VAL A 506 -62.65 -12.65 -34.08
C VAL A 506 -61.51 -13.24 -34.91
N CYS A 507 -60.34 -12.62 -34.92
CA CYS A 507 -59.12 -13.22 -35.45
C CYS A 507 -57.96 -13.07 -34.47
N ALA A 508 -57.02 -14.00 -34.53
CA ALA A 508 -55.76 -13.92 -33.80
C ALA A 508 -54.81 -12.92 -34.48
N VAL A 509 -54.00 -12.22 -33.68
CA VAL A 509 -52.87 -11.42 -34.11
C VAL A 509 -51.63 -11.96 -33.40
N ASP A 510 -50.60 -12.32 -34.15
CA ASP A 510 -49.35 -12.85 -33.59
C ASP A 510 -48.46 -11.73 -33.04
N LYS A 511 -47.29 -12.07 -32.52
CA LYS A 511 -46.32 -11.09 -32.00
C LYS A 511 -45.68 -10.21 -33.08
N ALA A 512 -45.67 -10.65 -34.34
CA ALA A 512 -45.18 -9.86 -35.46
C ALA A 512 -46.23 -8.90 -36.05
N GLY A 513 -47.46 -8.96 -35.51
CA GLY A 513 -48.59 -8.19 -36.00
C GLY A 513 -49.16 -8.73 -37.32
N ASN A 514 -48.92 -10.00 -37.66
CA ASN A 514 -49.65 -10.68 -38.71
C ASN A 514 -51.07 -10.97 -38.23
N ILE A 515 -52.04 -10.71 -39.11
CA ILE A 515 -53.47 -10.88 -38.82
C ILE A 515 -53.93 -12.19 -39.43
N GLY A 516 -54.43 -13.08 -38.58
CA GLY A 516 -54.98 -14.39 -38.95
C GLY A 516 -56.36 -14.30 -39.59
N GLU A 517 -56.90 -15.45 -39.98
CA GLU A 517 -58.23 -15.53 -40.58
C GLU A 517 -59.37 -15.21 -39.59
N LEU A 518 -60.41 -14.53 -40.06
CA LEU A 518 -61.63 -14.29 -39.28
C LEU A 518 -62.32 -15.61 -38.92
N SER A 519 -62.81 -15.70 -37.68
CA SER A 519 -63.65 -16.79 -37.19
C SER A 519 -64.94 -16.94 -38.02
N LYS A 520 -65.66 -18.03 -37.76
CA LYS A 520 -67.09 -18.09 -38.10
C LYS A 520 -67.82 -16.92 -37.44
N GLU A 521 -68.84 -16.42 -38.12
CA GLU A 521 -69.69 -15.34 -37.61
C GLU A 521 -70.66 -15.88 -36.56
N VAL A 522 -70.79 -15.14 -35.46
CA VAL A 522 -71.81 -15.38 -34.43
C VAL A 522 -72.66 -14.14 -34.26
N SER A 523 -73.93 -14.30 -33.90
CA SER A 523 -74.80 -13.17 -33.56
C SER A 523 -75.37 -13.30 -32.16
N ALA A 524 -75.68 -12.16 -31.54
CA ALA A 524 -76.40 -12.08 -30.28
C ALA A 524 -77.29 -10.83 -30.26
N VAL A 525 -78.43 -10.93 -29.58
CA VAL A 525 -79.40 -9.82 -29.44
C VAL A 525 -79.26 -9.22 -28.04
N ALA A 526 -79.00 -7.92 -27.97
CA ALA A 526 -79.06 -7.20 -26.70
C ALA A 526 -80.51 -7.16 -26.22
N GLN A 527 -80.86 -7.76 -25.07
CA GLN A 527 -82.26 -7.86 -24.66
C GLN A 527 -82.84 -6.50 -24.23
N THR A 528 -84.17 -6.40 -24.27
CA THR A 528 -84.93 -5.24 -23.78
C THR A 528 -84.88 -5.19 -22.26
N GLY A 529 -84.01 -4.33 -21.72
CA GLY A 529 -84.06 -3.94 -20.31
C GLY A 529 -85.31 -3.07 -20.07
N LEU A 530 -86.12 -3.43 -19.08
CA LEU A 530 -87.16 -2.56 -18.53
C LEU A 530 -86.47 -1.27 -18.05
N SER A 531 -86.76 -0.18 -18.77
CA SER A 531 -86.27 1.15 -18.46
C SER A 531 -86.93 1.68 -17.21
N ASP A 532 -86.17 2.36 -16.36
CA ASP A 532 -86.61 3.66 -15.86
C ASP A 532 -85.46 4.66 -15.87
N GLU A 533 -85.87 5.91 -16.04
CA GLU A 533 -85.17 7.03 -16.66
C GLU A 533 -83.94 7.57 -15.91
N LYS A 534 -83.04 8.14 -16.72
CA LYS A 534 -81.86 8.89 -16.32
C LYS A 534 -82.18 10.39 -16.30
N ILE A 535 -82.16 11.06 -15.14
CA ILE A 535 -81.92 12.52 -15.08
C ILE A 535 -81.00 12.89 -13.90
N HIS A 536 -79.93 13.61 -14.28
CA HIS A 536 -79.01 14.48 -13.54
C HIS A 536 -78.04 13.89 -12.48
N GLN A 537 -76.77 13.88 -12.88
CA GLN A 537 -75.57 14.26 -12.11
C GLN A 537 -75.79 14.54 -10.63
N GLU A 538 -75.47 13.55 -9.81
CA GLU A 538 -74.25 13.49 -9.00
C GLU A 538 -73.81 12.01 -9.10
N ASP A 539 -72.52 11.71 -9.31
CA ASP A 539 -72.06 10.34 -9.14
C ASP A 539 -72.53 9.88 -7.75
N PRO A 540 -73.29 8.78 -7.62
CA PRO A 540 -73.65 8.29 -6.31
C PRO A 540 -72.33 8.10 -5.57
N PRO A 541 -72.18 8.59 -4.33
CA PRO A 541 -70.90 8.65 -3.62
C PRO A 541 -70.09 7.35 -3.70
N ARG A 542 -70.78 6.21 -3.89
CA ARG A 542 -70.24 4.87 -4.04
C ARG A 542 -69.56 4.53 -5.38
N LEU A 543 -70.01 5.01 -6.55
CA LEU A 543 -69.38 4.63 -7.83
C LEU A 543 -68.01 5.29 -8.01
N SER A 544 -67.92 6.58 -7.66
CA SER A 544 -66.63 7.29 -7.60
C SER A 544 -65.70 6.70 -6.55
N THR A 545 -66.21 6.37 -5.35
CA THR A 545 -65.40 5.66 -4.33
C THR A 545 -64.92 4.29 -4.82
N LEU A 546 -65.72 3.54 -5.60
CA LEU A 546 -65.30 2.25 -6.18
C LEU A 546 -64.23 2.41 -7.26
N GLN A 547 -64.32 3.46 -8.08
CA GLN A 547 -63.28 3.82 -9.05
C GLN A 547 -61.98 4.23 -8.34
N GLU A 548 -62.08 5.04 -7.28
CA GLU A 548 -60.94 5.40 -6.43
C GLU A 548 -60.34 4.18 -5.74
N PHE A 549 -61.16 3.27 -5.20
CA PHE A 549 -60.69 2.01 -4.59
C PHE A 549 -59.86 1.16 -5.57
N ASN A 550 -60.37 0.96 -6.79
CA ASN A 550 -59.67 0.22 -7.84
C ASN A 550 -58.40 0.95 -8.32
N LYS A 551 -58.42 2.29 -8.36
CA LYS A 551 -57.24 3.12 -8.66
C LYS A 551 -56.17 2.94 -7.59
N THR A 552 -56.51 3.06 -6.31
CA THR A 552 -55.57 2.85 -5.19
C THR A 552 -55.01 1.43 -5.20
N LEU A 553 -55.81 0.41 -5.56
CA LEU A 553 -55.31 -0.95 -5.74
C LEU A 553 -54.22 -1.04 -6.82
N ARG A 554 -54.43 -0.40 -7.98
CA ARG A 554 -53.39 -0.32 -9.04
C ARG A 554 -52.14 0.42 -8.56
N GLU A 555 -52.30 1.47 -7.76
CA GLU A 555 -51.17 2.20 -7.17
C GLU A 555 -50.39 1.35 -6.16
N ILE A 556 -51.06 0.49 -5.37
CA ILE A 556 -50.42 -0.51 -4.50
C ILE A 556 -49.61 -1.49 -5.34
N GLU A 557 -50.18 -2.00 -6.43
CA GLU A 557 -49.51 -2.96 -7.32
C GLU A 557 -48.32 -2.37 -8.06
N SER A 558 -48.45 -1.13 -8.54
CA SER A 558 -47.35 -0.37 -9.13
C SER A 558 -46.22 -0.17 -8.12
N LEU A 559 -46.53 0.35 -6.93
CA LEU A 559 -45.50 0.59 -5.91
C LEU A 559 -44.84 -0.70 -5.43
N LYS A 560 -45.56 -1.83 -5.43
CA LYS A 560 -44.96 -3.14 -5.13
C LYS A 560 -43.88 -3.48 -6.16
N ILE A 561 -44.13 -3.26 -7.45
CA ILE A 561 -43.13 -3.51 -8.51
C ILE A 561 -41.91 -2.63 -8.30
N ASP A 562 -42.10 -1.34 -7.99
CA ASP A 562 -41.00 -0.40 -7.74
C ASP A 562 -40.16 -0.82 -6.53
N ILE A 563 -40.81 -1.30 -5.45
CA ILE A 563 -40.14 -1.82 -4.25
C ILE A 563 -39.37 -3.11 -4.56
N ASP A 564 -39.94 -4.03 -5.35
CA ASP A 564 -39.26 -5.28 -5.76
C ASP A 564 -38.03 -4.99 -6.63
N TRP A 565 -38.10 -3.99 -7.51
CA TRP A 565 -36.96 -3.54 -8.30
C TRP A 565 -35.87 -2.91 -7.42
N ALA A 566 -36.26 -2.06 -6.46
CA ALA A 566 -35.35 -1.51 -5.46
C ALA A 566 -34.67 -2.61 -4.63
N GLU A 567 -35.39 -3.68 -4.29
CA GLU A 567 -34.83 -4.84 -3.59
C GLU A 567 -33.76 -5.51 -4.45
N ALA A 568 -34.06 -5.83 -5.71
CA ALA A 568 -33.13 -6.48 -6.63
C ALA A 568 -31.84 -5.66 -6.81
N ASN A 569 -31.99 -4.34 -7.05
CA ASN A 569 -30.86 -3.42 -7.20
C ASN A 569 -29.98 -3.40 -5.94
N LEU A 570 -30.58 -3.25 -4.76
CA LEU A 570 -29.82 -3.19 -3.51
C LEU A 570 -29.27 -4.54 -3.08
N ALA A 571 -29.88 -5.66 -3.46
CA ALA A 571 -29.36 -7.01 -3.21
C ALA A 571 -28.05 -7.24 -3.99
N GLU A 572 -28.02 -6.84 -5.25
CA GLU A 572 -26.81 -6.88 -6.07
C GLU A 572 -25.72 -5.97 -5.49
N GLN A 573 -26.07 -4.70 -5.21
CA GLN A 573 -25.13 -3.72 -4.64
C GLN A 573 -24.62 -4.15 -3.26
N LYS A 574 -25.44 -4.78 -2.42
CA LYS A 574 -25.04 -5.27 -1.08
C LYS A 574 -23.87 -6.25 -1.13
N SER A 575 -23.75 -7.03 -2.19
CA SER A 575 -22.67 -7.99 -2.37
C SER A 575 -21.33 -7.32 -2.70
N GLN A 576 -21.38 -6.11 -3.27
CA GLN A 576 -20.22 -5.38 -3.77
C GLN A 576 -19.83 -4.19 -2.86
N GLU A 577 -20.80 -3.61 -2.14
CA GLU A 577 -20.63 -2.37 -1.39
C GLU A 577 -21.08 -2.54 0.08
N PRO A 578 -20.12 -2.62 1.03
CA PRO A 578 -20.40 -2.73 2.46
C PRO A 578 -21.29 -1.62 3.02
N ALA A 579 -21.22 -0.41 2.44
CA ALA A 579 -22.03 0.72 2.87
C ALA A 579 -23.55 0.45 2.78
N VAL A 580 -24.01 -0.40 1.86
CA VAL A 580 -25.44 -0.78 1.73
C VAL A 580 -25.94 -1.47 3.01
N THR A 581 -25.11 -2.36 3.57
CA THR A 581 -25.41 -3.07 4.82
C THR A 581 -25.29 -2.13 6.01
N ASP A 582 -24.22 -1.34 6.07
CA ASP A 582 -23.97 -0.43 7.19
C ASP A 582 -25.00 0.71 7.27
N LEU A 583 -25.56 1.16 6.14
CA LEU A 583 -26.65 2.14 6.09
C LEU A 583 -28.02 1.50 6.38
N GLY A 584 -28.12 0.17 6.33
CA GLY A 584 -29.37 -0.56 6.53
C GLY A 584 -30.37 -0.40 5.37
N LEU A 585 -29.91 -0.04 4.17
CA LEU A 585 -30.80 0.27 3.03
C LEU A 585 -31.63 -0.94 2.62
N TYR A 586 -30.97 -2.09 2.46
CA TYR A 586 -31.65 -3.35 2.12
C TYR A 586 -32.69 -3.72 3.18
N LYS A 587 -32.37 -3.56 4.47
CA LYS A 587 -33.31 -3.81 5.57
C LYS A 587 -34.53 -2.89 5.51
N ASN A 588 -34.35 -1.63 5.11
CA ASN A 588 -35.46 -0.68 4.94
C ASN A 588 -36.39 -1.12 3.80
N VAL A 589 -35.84 -1.57 2.67
CA VAL A 589 -36.63 -2.10 1.54
C VAL A 589 -37.42 -3.35 1.94
N MET A 590 -36.80 -4.31 2.63
CA MET A 590 -37.53 -5.48 3.16
C MET A 590 -38.68 -5.08 4.10
N GLY A 591 -38.46 -4.05 4.92
CA GLY A 591 -39.50 -3.48 5.78
C GLY A 591 -40.65 -2.85 4.98
N SER A 592 -40.35 -2.20 3.85
CA SER A 592 -41.33 -1.65 2.92
C SER A 592 -42.10 -2.74 2.16
N GLN A 593 -41.44 -3.84 1.77
CA GLN A 593 -42.09 -5.00 1.15
C GLN A 593 -43.15 -5.63 2.06
N GLU A 594 -42.83 -5.84 3.34
CA GLU A 594 -43.80 -6.38 4.30
C GLU A 594 -44.99 -5.43 4.50
N LYS A 595 -44.74 -4.11 4.54
CA LYS A 595 -45.80 -3.11 4.65
C LYS A 595 -46.70 -3.07 3.41
N ILE A 596 -46.14 -3.05 2.18
CA ILE A 596 -46.96 -3.01 0.96
C ILE A 596 -47.77 -4.30 0.77
N LYS A 597 -47.21 -5.45 1.17
CA LYS A 597 -47.92 -6.74 1.22
C LYS A 597 -49.09 -6.73 2.21
N GLN A 598 -48.92 -6.12 3.37
CA GLN A 598 -50.02 -5.94 4.34
C GLN A 598 -51.13 -5.05 3.77
N LEU A 599 -50.79 -3.97 3.06
CA LEU A 599 -51.78 -3.09 2.41
C LEU A 599 -52.53 -3.80 1.29
N LYS A 600 -51.83 -4.54 0.42
CA LYS A 600 -52.44 -5.35 -0.64
C LYS A 600 -53.43 -6.36 -0.07
N ASN A 601 -53.00 -7.15 0.92
CA ASN A 601 -53.86 -8.12 1.60
C ASN A 601 -55.10 -7.47 2.25
N LYS A 602 -54.98 -6.23 2.74
CA LYS A 602 -56.10 -5.48 3.32
C LYS A 602 -57.13 -5.10 2.26
N PHE A 603 -56.70 -4.68 1.07
CA PHE A 603 -57.59 -4.36 -0.05
C PHE A 603 -58.23 -5.62 -0.64
N GLU A 604 -57.48 -6.70 -0.86
CA GLU A 604 -58.01 -7.95 -1.42
C GLU A 604 -59.06 -8.62 -0.51
N LYS A 605 -58.94 -8.47 0.81
CA LYS A 605 -59.92 -8.98 1.78
C LYS A 605 -61.12 -8.06 1.99
N THR A 606 -61.06 -6.83 1.52
CA THR A 606 -62.15 -5.87 1.64
C THR A 606 -63.10 -6.11 0.46
N ASN A 607 -64.34 -6.50 0.74
CA ASN A 607 -65.35 -6.60 -0.31
C ASN A 607 -66.03 -5.23 -0.50
N PRO A 608 -65.71 -4.50 -1.58
CA PRO A 608 -66.10 -3.11 -1.73
C PRO A 608 -67.62 -2.94 -1.97
N LEU A 609 -68.34 -4.03 -2.30
CA LEU A 609 -69.79 -4.05 -2.44
C LEU A 609 -70.54 -4.24 -1.11
N SER A 610 -69.88 -4.74 -0.07
CA SER A 610 -70.48 -4.96 1.27
C SER A 610 -70.19 -3.86 2.29
N ASN A 611 -69.08 -3.11 2.12
CA ASN A 611 -68.68 -2.03 3.03
C ASN A 611 -69.41 -0.71 2.77
N SER A 612 -69.53 0.14 3.80
CA SER A 612 -70.13 1.47 3.65
C SER A 612 -69.20 2.44 2.91
N ASP A 613 -69.78 3.44 2.25
CA ASP A 613 -69.02 4.41 1.45
C ASP A 613 -68.01 5.22 2.27
N GLN A 614 -68.37 5.57 3.52
CA GLN A 614 -67.50 6.29 4.44
C GLN A 614 -66.30 5.44 4.89
N GLU A 615 -66.51 4.14 5.17
CA GLU A 615 -65.43 3.22 5.54
C GLU A 615 -64.43 3.01 4.39
N LEU A 616 -64.92 2.96 3.15
CA LEU A 616 -64.06 2.85 1.96
C LEU A 616 -63.23 4.12 1.74
N LYS A 617 -63.83 5.30 1.86
CA LYS A 617 -63.11 6.59 1.77
C LYS A 617 -62.04 6.75 2.83
N GLU A 618 -62.33 6.38 4.09
CA GLU A 618 -61.33 6.41 5.17
C GLU A 618 -60.19 5.41 4.92
N LEU A 619 -60.50 4.21 4.41
CA LEU A 619 -59.50 3.20 4.03
C LEU A 619 -58.59 3.70 2.91
N ILE A 620 -59.17 4.27 1.85
CA ILE A 620 -58.44 4.84 0.70
C ILE A 620 -57.50 5.95 1.18
N ALA A 621 -58.02 6.96 1.87
CA ALA A 621 -57.24 8.11 2.30
C ALA A 621 -56.09 7.73 3.25
N ASN A 622 -56.34 6.79 4.18
CA ASN A 622 -55.27 6.30 5.06
C ASN A 622 -54.21 5.50 4.29
N THR A 623 -54.62 4.76 3.26
CA THR A 623 -53.70 3.94 2.45
C THR A 623 -52.87 4.79 1.52
N GLU A 624 -53.45 5.78 0.84
CA GLU A 624 -52.72 6.74 0.01
C GLU A 624 -51.62 7.45 0.82
N LYS A 625 -51.93 7.89 2.05
CA LYS A 625 -50.93 8.47 2.97
C LYS A 625 -49.82 7.47 3.32
N GLN A 626 -50.15 6.19 3.49
CA GLN A 626 -49.17 5.15 3.75
C GLN A 626 -48.30 4.85 2.52
N LEU A 627 -48.87 4.87 1.30
CA LEU A 627 -48.14 4.72 0.04
C LEU A 627 -47.17 5.88 -0.19
N GLU A 628 -47.60 7.12 0.05
CA GLU A 628 -46.73 8.30 -0.04
C GLU A 628 -45.56 8.20 0.95
N ASN A 629 -45.83 7.79 2.20
CA ASN A 629 -44.79 7.60 3.19
C ASN A 629 -43.85 6.44 2.84
N LEU A 630 -44.35 5.37 2.20
CA LEU A 630 -43.51 4.27 1.70
C LEU A 630 -42.58 4.75 0.59
N ARG A 631 -43.06 5.57 -0.36
CA ARG A 631 -42.20 6.12 -1.44
C ARG A 631 -41.04 6.95 -0.86
N LYS A 632 -41.33 7.83 0.09
CA LYS A 632 -40.36 8.68 0.80
C LYS A 632 -39.32 7.93 1.63
N GLN A 633 -39.67 6.75 2.16
CA GLN A 633 -38.83 6.01 3.11
C GLN A 633 -38.10 4.82 2.49
N THR A 634 -38.47 4.42 1.27
CA THR A 634 -37.90 3.23 0.60
C THR A 634 -36.74 3.65 -0.29
N PRO A 635 -35.50 3.24 0.02
CA PRO A 635 -34.35 3.49 -0.83
C PRO A 635 -34.49 2.73 -2.15
N ALA A 636 -34.25 3.39 -3.27
CA ALA A 636 -34.28 2.83 -4.62
C ALA A 636 -32.91 2.30 -5.05
N LYS A 637 -31.85 3.11 -4.83
CA LYS A 637 -30.46 2.79 -5.16
C LYS A 637 -29.47 3.61 -4.34
N LEU A 638 -28.23 3.13 -4.28
CA LEU A 638 -27.08 3.83 -3.70
C LEU A 638 -26.09 4.21 -4.81
N GLU A 639 -25.67 5.48 -4.83
CA GLU A 639 -24.62 5.97 -5.73
C GLU A 639 -23.39 6.46 -4.94
N ILE A 640 -22.20 6.06 -5.38
CA ILE A 640 -20.94 6.52 -4.81
C ILE A 640 -20.47 7.75 -5.59
N ILE A 641 -20.62 8.93 -4.99
CA ILE A 641 -20.23 10.20 -5.62
C ILE A 641 -18.70 10.33 -5.63
N LYS A 642 -18.05 10.00 -4.51
CA LYS A 642 -16.60 10.09 -4.37
C LYS A 642 -16.10 9.04 -3.39
N LYS A 643 -15.03 8.37 -3.78
CA LYS A 643 -14.25 7.45 -2.94
C LYS A 643 -12.87 8.06 -2.72
N THR A 644 -12.38 8.06 -1.50
CA THR A 644 -11.03 8.52 -1.16
C THR A 644 -10.41 7.55 -0.19
N GLU A 645 -9.23 7.06 -0.54
CA GLU A 645 -8.43 6.17 0.28
C GLU A 645 -7.06 6.81 0.51
N TYR A 646 -6.61 6.85 1.77
CA TYR A 646 -5.35 7.47 2.13
C TYR A 646 -4.82 6.94 3.46
N MET A 647 -3.51 7.05 3.66
CA MET A 647 -2.89 6.87 4.97
C MET A 647 -3.02 8.16 5.76
N GLN A 648 -3.65 8.12 6.93
CA GLN A 648 -3.90 9.32 7.74
C GLN A 648 -2.62 9.71 8.50
N PRO A 649 -2.02 10.89 8.23
CA PRO A 649 -0.90 11.37 9.02
C PRO A 649 -1.39 11.88 10.38
N VAL A 650 -0.57 11.67 11.42
CA VAL A 650 -0.79 12.17 12.79
C VAL A 650 0.36 13.09 13.18
N ALA A 651 0.11 14.38 13.26
CA ALA A 651 1.06 15.40 13.71
C ALA A 651 1.10 15.49 15.24
N LYS A 652 2.19 16.07 15.80
CA LYS A 652 2.27 16.33 17.25
C LYS A 652 1.12 17.22 17.75
N SER A 653 0.68 18.18 16.94
CA SER A 653 -0.48 19.04 17.24
C SER A 653 -1.80 18.26 17.38
N ASP A 654 -1.96 17.17 16.63
CA ASP A 654 -3.15 16.32 16.68
C ASP A 654 -3.18 15.53 18.00
N ILE A 655 -2.02 15.05 18.46
CA ILE A 655 -1.85 14.44 19.78
C ILE A 655 -2.14 15.45 20.88
N ASP A 656 -1.63 16.68 20.77
CA ASP A 656 -1.92 17.73 21.75
C ASP A 656 -3.40 18.03 21.85
N GLN A 657 -4.11 18.03 20.71
CA GLN A 657 -5.55 18.21 20.67
C GLN A 657 -6.28 17.03 21.33
N ALA A 658 -5.95 15.79 20.96
CA ALA A 658 -6.57 14.61 21.54
C ALA A 658 -6.35 14.54 23.05
N VAL A 659 -5.14 14.85 23.52
CA VAL A 659 -4.82 14.94 24.96
C VAL A 659 -5.67 16.00 25.63
N ARG A 660 -5.82 17.20 25.06
CA ARG A 660 -6.69 18.26 25.62
C ARG A 660 -8.14 17.80 25.75
N GLU A 661 -8.68 17.12 24.74
CA GLU A 661 -10.07 16.65 24.78
C GLU A 661 -10.29 15.57 25.83
N VAL A 662 -9.38 14.58 25.94
CA VAL A 662 -9.54 13.48 26.90
C VAL A 662 -9.21 13.89 28.34
N THR A 663 -8.34 14.88 28.54
CA THR A 663 -7.99 15.39 29.88
C THR A 663 -8.91 16.51 30.39
N LYS A 664 -9.86 16.95 29.57
CA LYS A 664 -10.80 18.02 29.91
C LYS A 664 -11.60 17.66 31.17
N GLY A 665 -11.49 18.50 32.21
CA GLY A 665 -12.16 18.28 33.49
C GLY A 665 -11.42 17.34 34.46
N LEU A 666 -10.25 16.83 34.09
CA LEU A 666 -9.36 16.08 34.98
C LEU A 666 -8.30 17.00 35.60
N ASN A 667 -7.94 16.76 36.86
CA ASN A 667 -7.04 17.62 37.61
C ASN A 667 -5.56 17.20 37.42
N PHE A 668 -4.99 17.51 36.26
CA PHE A 668 -3.58 17.28 35.95
C PHE A 668 -2.74 18.55 36.10
N THR A 669 -1.50 18.40 36.56
CA THR A 669 -0.50 19.48 36.52
C THR A 669 0.09 19.63 35.11
N GLU A 670 0.55 20.83 34.75
CA GLU A 670 1.22 21.08 33.46
C GLU A 670 2.42 20.14 33.20
N LYS A 671 3.13 19.76 34.27
CA LYS A 671 4.23 18.79 34.20
C LYS A 671 3.74 17.41 33.77
N GLN A 672 2.66 16.91 34.38
CA GLN A 672 2.07 15.61 34.04
C GLN A 672 1.53 15.58 32.60
N LEU A 673 0.88 16.66 32.16
CA LEU A 673 0.40 16.78 30.78
C LEU A 673 1.54 16.80 29.76
N LYS A 674 2.67 17.46 30.09
CA LYS A 674 3.86 17.45 29.24
C LYS A 674 4.46 16.05 29.13
N GLU A 675 4.66 15.36 30.24
CA GLU A 675 5.20 13.99 30.25
C GLU A 675 4.29 13.02 29.48
N TYR A 676 2.98 13.18 29.59
CA TYR A 676 2.02 12.35 28.86
C TYR A 676 2.05 12.60 27.35
N ARG A 677 2.19 13.86 26.90
CA ARG A 677 2.33 14.19 25.47
C ARG A 677 3.59 13.57 24.87
N GLU A 678 4.75 13.71 25.53
CA GLU A 678 6.02 13.18 25.01
C GLU A 678 5.95 11.66 24.80
N LYS A 679 5.42 10.90 25.77
CA LYS A 679 5.22 9.44 25.61
C LYS A 679 4.33 9.07 24.43
N ASN A 680 3.31 9.86 24.17
CA ASN A 680 2.40 9.62 23.05
C ASN A 680 2.99 10.04 21.69
N TYR A 681 3.94 10.97 21.66
CA TYR A 681 4.68 11.29 20.45
C TYR A 681 5.54 10.11 19.98
N ASP A 682 6.11 9.34 20.91
CA ASP A 682 6.99 8.21 20.58
C ASP A 682 6.23 7.05 19.92
N ILE A 683 5.01 6.74 20.37
CA ILE A 683 4.21 5.66 19.79
C ILE A 683 3.50 6.04 18.49
N ARG A 684 3.39 7.34 18.17
CA ARG A 684 2.65 7.81 16.98
C ARG A 684 3.22 7.25 15.68
N GLU A 685 4.53 7.07 15.61
CA GLU A 685 5.23 6.64 14.39
C GLU A 685 5.06 5.15 14.12
N LYS A 686 4.54 4.41 15.09
CA LYS A 686 4.28 2.97 15.02
C LYS A 686 2.80 2.64 14.81
N ILE A 687 1.90 3.60 15.01
CA ILE A 687 0.48 3.43 14.71
C ILE A 687 0.22 3.86 13.27
N ARG A 688 -0.44 2.98 12.50
CA ARG A 688 -0.82 3.22 11.10
C ARG A 688 -2.32 3.19 10.95
N ILE A 689 -2.85 4.21 10.27
CA ILE A 689 -4.28 4.39 10.06
C ILE A 689 -4.53 4.51 8.56
N SER A 690 -5.08 3.45 7.97
CA SER A 690 -5.61 3.48 6.60
C SER A 690 -7.05 3.95 6.66
N SER A 691 -7.39 5.01 5.94
CA SER A 691 -8.73 5.62 5.94
C SER A 691 -9.37 5.50 4.56
N LEU A 692 -10.57 4.94 4.53
CA LEU A 692 -11.45 4.88 3.36
C LEU A 692 -12.71 5.71 3.66
N VAL A 693 -12.91 6.77 2.90
CA VAL A 693 -14.03 7.69 3.02
C VAL A 693 -14.84 7.66 1.73
N LYS A 694 -16.16 7.50 1.84
CA LYS A 694 -17.08 7.53 0.71
C LYS A 694 -18.16 8.59 0.93
N THR A 695 -18.37 9.44 -0.06
CA THR A 695 -19.57 10.28 -0.14
C THR A 695 -20.60 9.55 -0.99
N LEU A 696 -21.79 9.38 -0.43
CA LEU A 696 -22.85 8.54 -0.95
C LEU A 696 -24.10 9.39 -1.19
N SER A 697 -24.78 9.16 -2.31
CA SER A 697 -26.14 9.63 -2.58
C SER A 697 -27.08 8.44 -2.45
N ILE A 698 -28.11 8.56 -1.62
CA ILE A 698 -29.20 7.60 -1.55
C ILE A 698 -30.38 8.22 -2.29
N GLU A 699 -30.88 7.55 -3.32
CA GLU A 699 -32.10 7.93 -4.01
C GLU A 699 -33.26 7.10 -3.46
N TYR A 700 -34.39 7.73 -3.15
CA TYR A 700 -35.62 7.08 -2.68
C TYR A 700 -36.62 6.93 -3.84
N LEU A 701 -37.66 6.10 -3.66
CA LEU A 701 -38.67 5.85 -4.69
C LEU A 701 -39.53 7.09 -5.05
N ASP A 702 -39.51 8.14 -4.23
CA ASP A 702 -40.11 9.44 -4.57
C ASP A 702 -39.14 10.40 -5.29
N GLU A 703 -38.00 9.89 -5.75
CA GLU A 703 -36.90 10.64 -6.39
C GLU A 703 -36.19 11.63 -5.45
N SER A 704 -36.50 11.61 -4.15
CA SER A 704 -35.74 12.40 -3.18
C SER A 704 -34.33 11.84 -2.99
N GLY A 705 -33.36 12.74 -2.84
CA GLY A 705 -31.94 12.42 -2.69
C GLY A 705 -31.41 12.78 -1.30
N ASP A 706 -30.54 11.93 -0.76
CA ASP A 706 -30.01 12.08 0.59
C ASP A 706 -28.51 11.77 0.65
N TYR A 707 -27.73 12.70 1.20
CA TYR A 707 -26.28 12.61 1.19
C TYR A 707 -25.74 12.05 2.52
N ARG A 708 -24.81 11.12 2.40
CA ARG A 708 -24.16 10.47 3.55
C ARG A 708 -22.66 10.41 3.33
N VAL A 709 -21.90 10.55 4.42
CA VAL A 709 -20.47 10.26 4.44
C VAL A 709 -20.26 8.99 5.23
N TRP A 710 -19.76 7.95 4.57
CA TRP A 710 -19.37 6.69 5.20
C TRP A 710 -17.86 6.69 5.41
N VAL A 711 -17.44 6.53 6.66
CA VAL A 711 -16.03 6.50 7.05
C VAL A 711 -15.68 5.12 7.59
N ASN A 712 -14.60 4.55 7.07
CA ASN A 712 -14.05 3.29 7.50
C ASN A 712 -12.52 3.43 7.65
N LYS A 713 -12.00 3.25 8.86
CA LYS A 713 -10.58 3.37 9.18
C LYS A 713 -10.05 2.07 9.77
N ASN A 714 -8.91 1.61 9.27
CA ASN A 714 -8.20 0.46 9.78
C ASN A 714 -6.96 0.94 10.53
N VAL A 715 -6.91 0.67 11.84
CA VAL A 715 -5.85 1.07 12.74
C VAL A 715 -5.05 -0.16 13.16
N HIS A 716 -3.74 -0.14 13.00
CA HIS A 716 -2.85 -1.22 13.47
C HIS A 716 -1.53 -0.65 13.99
N TYR A 717 -0.80 -1.48 14.72
CA TYR A 717 0.52 -1.19 15.26
C TYR A 717 1.58 -1.97 14.46
N GLU A 718 2.61 -1.29 13.97
CA GLU A 718 3.63 -1.88 13.08
C GLU A 718 4.69 -2.71 13.83
N ASP A 719 4.83 -2.56 15.14
CA ASP A 719 5.84 -3.29 15.91
C ASP A 719 5.39 -4.75 16.16
N PRO A 720 6.30 -5.75 16.17
CA PRO A 720 5.95 -7.14 16.47
C PRO A 720 5.45 -7.33 17.91
N GLU A 721 5.89 -6.47 18.83
CA GLU A 721 5.38 -6.44 20.20
C GLU A 721 4.14 -5.53 20.27
N PRO A 722 2.99 -6.05 20.70
CA PRO A 722 1.76 -5.29 20.76
C PRO A 722 1.84 -4.21 21.84
N VAL A 723 1.12 -3.11 21.63
CA VAL A 723 1.00 -2.05 22.64
C VAL A 723 -0.31 -2.21 23.41
N SER A 724 -0.21 -2.32 24.73
CA SER A 724 -1.37 -2.48 25.61
C SER A 724 -1.97 -1.13 26.03
N ASP A 725 -3.23 -1.16 26.46
CA ASP A 725 -3.96 -0.03 27.05
C ASP A 725 -3.96 1.23 26.16
N ILE A 726 -4.37 1.06 24.90
CA ILE A 726 -4.53 2.16 23.94
C ILE A 726 -5.96 2.72 23.99
N LYS A 727 -6.08 4.04 23.91
CA LYS A 727 -7.31 4.76 23.62
C LYS A 727 -7.22 5.36 22.23
N LEU A 728 -8.05 4.91 21.30
CA LEU A 728 -8.19 5.54 19.99
C LEU A 728 -9.21 6.66 20.09
N VAL A 729 -8.78 7.90 19.86
CA VAL A 729 -9.61 9.10 19.87
C VAL A 729 -9.89 9.51 18.42
N GLU A 730 -11.15 9.55 18.03
CA GLU A 730 -11.61 10.07 16.74
C GLU A 730 -12.19 11.46 16.92
N ILE A 731 -11.56 12.43 16.28
CA ILE A 731 -11.98 13.83 16.23
C ILE A 731 -12.67 14.07 14.89
N ILE A 732 -13.96 14.40 14.95
CA ILE A 732 -14.77 14.72 13.79
C ILE A 732 -14.90 16.25 13.69
N PRO A 733 -14.52 16.87 12.56
CA PRO A 733 -14.57 18.32 12.43
C PRO A 733 -16.03 18.81 12.40
N LYS A 734 -16.28 19.97 13.00
CA LYS A 734 -17.63 20.57 13.05
C LYS A 734 -18.21 20.89 11.67
N THR A 735 -17.35 21.08 10.67
CA THR A 735 -17.77 21.27 9.28
C THR A 735 -18.42 20.02 8.71
N LEU A 736 -18.00 18.83 9.17
CA LEU A 736 -18.57 17.56 8.74
C LEU A 736 -19.81 17.18 9.56
N ALA A 737 -19.73 17.33 10.89
CA ALA A 737 -20.83 17.03 11.81
C ALA A 737 -20.95 18.14 12.87
N GLY A 738 -22.07 18.85 12.88
CA GLY A 738 -22.30 19.93 13.84
C GLY A 738 -22.43 19.47 15.29
N ASN A 739 -22.80 18.20 15.51
CA ASN A 739 -22.86 17.51 16.79
C ASN A 739 -22.93 15.98 16.57
N LEU A 740 -22.90 15.18 17.64
CA LEU A 740 -22.98 13.72 17.54
C LEU A 740 -24.33 13.17 17.09
N GLY A 741 -25.41 13.94 17.16
CA GLY A 741 -26.75 13.50 16.69
C GLY A 741 -26.82 13.21 15.19
N THR A 742 -25.89 13.76 14.40
CA THR A 742 -25.75 13.47 12.96
C THR A 742 -24.74 12.36 12.66
N VAL A 743 -24.12 11.76 13.69
CA VAL A 743 -23.08 10.72 13.56
C VAL A 743 -23.62 9.39 14.06
N ASN A 744 -23.69 8.41 13.17
CA ASN A 744 -24.09 7.04 13.47
C ASN A 744 -22.86 6.15 13.54
N VAL A 745 -22.37 5.90 14.76
CA VAL A 745 -21.20 5.06 15.00
C VAL A 745 -21.58 3.58 14.87
N ARG A 746 -20.86 2.85 14.01
CA ARG A 746 -21.09 1.43 13.74
C ARG A 746 -20.13 0.52 14.52
N THR A 747 -18.94 1.00 14.84
CA THR A 747 -18.03 0.28 15.74
C THR A 747 -18.58 0.29 17.17
N ALA A 748 -18.70 -0.90 17.77
CA ALA A 748 -19.19 -1.08 19.13
C ALA A 748 -18.24 -0.46 20.17
N ASP A 749 -18.71 -0.37 21.42
CA ASP A 749 -17.91 0.00 22.61
C ASP A 749 -17.21 1.37 22.54
N HIS A 750 -17.77 2.30 21.77
CA HIS A 750 -17.32 3.68 21.77
C HIS A 750 -17.78 4.44 23.03
N VAL A 751 -17.00 5.43 23.41
CA VAL A 751 -17.27 6.38 24.49
C VAL A 751 -17.30 7.78 23.90
N ILE A 752 -18.34 8.55 24.26
CA ILE A 752 -18.43 9.96 23.90
C ILE A 752 -17.53 10.77 24.83
N ILE A 753 -16.54 11.47 24.24
CA ILE A 753 -15.62 12.34 24.98
C ILE A 753 -16.13 13.79 24.97
N ASN A 754 -16.62 14.25 23.82
CA ASN A 754 -17.16 15.59 23.65
C ASN A 754 -18.30 15.59 22.61
N GLU A 755 -19.38 16.32 22.89
CA GLU A 755 -20.54 16.49 22.00
C GLU A 755 -20.20 17.29 20.74
N ASP A 756 -19.17 18.16 20.83
CA ASP A 756 -18.41 18.62 19.68
C ASP A 756 -17.58 17.43 19.19
N PRO A 757 -17.92 16.79 18.07
CA PRO A 757 -17.93 15.34 18.01
C PRO A 757 -16.54 14.72 18.17
N VAL A 758 -16.27 14.25 19.39
CA VAL A 758 -15.08 13.47 19.74
C VAL A 758 -15.54 12.19 20.41
N ILE A 759 -15.20 11.07 19.78
CA ILE A 759 -15.52 9.72 20.25
C ILE A 759 -14.22 8.96 20.47
N ALA A 760 -14.25 7.96 21.34
CA ALA A 760 -13.06 7.15 21.60
C ALA A 760 -13.39 5.69 21.84
N TRP A 761 -12.42 4.81 21.58
CA TRP A 761 -12.47 3.39 21.93
C TRP A 761 -11.32 3.07 22.87
N ASN A 762 -11.60 2.33 23.93
CA ASN A 762 -10.55 1.77 24.77
C ASN A 762 -10.23 0.37 24.24
N ILE A 763 -8.96 0.15 23.93
CA ILE A 763 -8.43 -1.07 23.33
C ILE A 763 -7.40 -1.63 24.30
N ASP A 764 -7.64 -2.85 24.78
CA ASP A 764 -6.76 -3.51 25.74
C ASP A 764 -5.38 -3.82 25.12
N GLU A 765 -5.34 -4.15 23.83
CA GLU A 765 -4.12 -4.47 23.10
C GLU A 765 -4.25 -4.13 21.60
N LEU A 766 -3.31 -3.37 21.06
CA LEU A 766 -3.22 -3.05 19.64
C LEU A 766 -1.96 -3.67 19.04
N SER A 767 -2.15 -4.59 18.09
CA SER A 767 -1.10 -5.35 17.42
C SER A 767 -1.14 -5.10 15.90
N TYR A 768 -0.52 -5.99 15.11
CA TYR A 768 -0.66 -5.99 13.66
C TYR A 768 -2.11 -6.27 13.19
N GLU A 769 -2.97 -6.78 14.07
CA GLU A 769 -4.39 -6.94 13.76
C GLU A 769 -5.09 -5.58 13.63
N LYS A 770 -5.84 -5.41 12.54
CA LYS A 770 -6.49 -4.13 12.20
C LYS A 770 -7.74 -3.94 13.07
N PHE A 771 -7.73 -2.92 13.93
CA PHE A 771 -8.94 -2.41 14.57
C PHE A 771 -9.72 -1.53 13.59
N ASN A 772 -11.01 -1.81 13.42
CA ASN A 772 -11.85 -1.15 12.44
C ASN A 772 -12.76 -0.09 13.07
N ILE A 773 -12.52 1.18 12.75
CA ILE A 773 -13.39 2.31 13.12
C ILE A 773 -14.32 2.62 11.96
N LYS A 774 -15.62 2.51 12.19
CA LYS A 774 -16.65 2.74 11.19
C LYS A 774 -17.77 3.61 11.74
N TYR A 775 -18.12 4.64 11.00
CA TYR A 775 -19.26 5.51 11.31
C TYR A 775 -19.80 6.19 10.05
N ILE A 776 -21.04 6.67 10.14
CA ILE A 776 -21.75 7.35 9.06
C ILE A 776 -22.15 8.74 9.54
N VAL A 777 -21.96 9.77 8.71
CA VAL A 777 -22.37 11.13 9.00
C VAL A 777 -23.48 11.56 8.04
N ILE A 778 -24.56 12.11 8.60
CA ILE A 778 -25.66 12.77 7.89
C ILE A 778 -25.22 14.21 7.62
N THR A 779 -24.95 14.55 6.36
CA THR A 779 -24.49 15.89 5.99
C THR A 779 -24.81 16.22 4.53
N GLN A 780 -25.05 17.50 4.24
CA GLN A 780 -25.12 18.03 2.88
C GLN A 780 -23.74 18.48 2.36
N ASP A 781 -22.71 18.48 3.21
CA ASP A 781 -21.34 18.89 2.86
C ASP A 781 -20.57 17.79 2.13
N THR A 782 -19.58 18.21 1.34
CA THR A 782 -18.79 17.37 0.44
C THR A 782 -17.68 16.58 1.16
N SER A 783 -17.15 15.55 0.48
CA SER A 783 -16.05 14.67 0.90
C SER A 783 -14.79 15.33 1.51
N GLU A 784 -14.56 16.64 1.31
CA GLU A 784 -13.29 17.28 1.71
C GLU A 784 -13.22 17.52 3.23
N SER A 785 -14.35 17.89 3.86
CA SER A 785 -14.47 17.95 5.32
C SER A 785 -14.25 16.58 5.98
N ALA A 786 -14.57 15.49 5.28
CA ALA A 786 -14.44 14.12 5.79
C ALA A 786 -12.99 13.62 5.85
N LYS A 787 -12.10 14.13 4.97
CA LYS A 787 -10.65 13.87 5.03
C LYS A 787 -9.99 14.48 6.26
N ASN A 788 -10.62 15.48 6.88
CA ASN A 788 -10.11 16.16 8.06
C ASN A 788 -10.47 15.43 9.37
N THR A 789 -11.19 14.31 9.30
CA THR A 789 -11.40 13.44 10.46
C THR A 789 -10.07 12.83 10.90
N LYS A 790 -9.78 12.84 12.19
CA LYS A 790 -8.49 12.36 12.72
C LYS A 790 -8.71 11.30 13.79
N THR A 791 -8.14 10.13 13.55
CA THR A 791 -7.94 9.10 14.58
C THR A 791 -6.56 9.28 15.21
N ILE A 792 -6.47 9.32 16.54
CA ILE A 792 -5.23 9.45 17.29
C ILE A 792 -5.19 8.34 18.34
N GLY A 793 -4.13 7.53 18.37
CA GLY A 793 -3.89 6.58 19.45
C GLY A 793 -3.18 7.23 20.62
N LEU A 794 -3.72 7.06 21.82
CA LEU A 794 -3.14 7.54 23.08
C LEU A 794 -2.98 6.38 24.07
N LEU A 795 -1.91 6.34 24.85
CA LEU A 795 -1.78 5.45 26.00
C LEU A 795 -2.81 5.83 27.08
N LYS A 796 -3.40 4.86 27.77
CA LYS A 796 -4.33 5.10 28.88
C LYS A 796 -3.62 5.70 30.10
N PHE A 797 -4.34 6.47 30.90
CA PHE A 797 -3.77 7.23 32.02
C PHE A 797 -3.33 6.39 33.23
N ASP A 798 -3.84 5.18 33.37
CA ASP A 798 -3.74 4.41 34.63
C ASP A 798 -2.29 4.03 35.00
N ASP A 799 -1.35 4.07 34.06
CA ASP A 799 0.08 3.83 34.31
C ASP A 799 0.87 5.06 34.79
N MET A 800 0.26 6.25 34.84
CA MET A 800 0.98 7.49 35.19
C MET A 800 0.80 7.98 36.62
N LEU A 801 -0.08 7.37 37.42
CA LEU A 801 -0.39 7.83 38.78
C LEU A 801 -0.11 6.78 39.87
N MET A 802 1.15 6.34 39.96
CA MET A 802 1.74 5.98 41.25
C MET A 802 2.78 7.03 41.66
N GLN A 803 2.31 8.22 42.03
CA GLN A 803 2.88 9.07 43.09
C GLN A 803 2.02 10.33 43.26
N SER A 804 1.08 10.27 44.21
CA SER A 804 0.60 11.47 44.91
C SER A 804 0.68 11.20 46.41
N PRO A 805 1.19 12.12 47.24
CA PRO A 805 1.23 11.91 48.68
C PRO A 805 -0.13 12.26 49.27
N SER A 806 -0.86 11.27 49.76
CA SER A 806 -1.91 11.52 50.75
C SER A 806 -1.27 11.55 52.14
N LEU A 807 -1.34 12.71 52.80
CA LEU A 807 -1.23 12.76 54.26
C LEU A 807 -2.51 12.16 54.84
N ILE A 808 -2.39 11.10 55.65
CA ILE A 808 -2.92 10.96 57.02
C ILE A 808 -2.43 9.63 57.62
N THR A 809 -1.53 9.80 58.60
CA THR A 809 -1.23 9.04 59.83
C THR A 809 -1.19 7.50 59.84
N GLY A 810 0.00 6.97 60.15
CA GLY A 810 0.13 5.75 60.97
C GLY A 810 1.24 4.77 60.55
N PHE A 811 2.41 4.94 61.18
CA PHE A 811 3.50 3.97 61.35
C PHE A 811 4.32 3.48 60.12
N SER A 812 5.60 3.90 60.14
CA SER A 812 6.84 3.09 59.99
C SER A 812 7.01 2.28 58.69
N THR A 813 8.08 2.34 57.90
CA THR A 813 9.44 2.88 58.06
C THR A 813 10.01 3.08 56.65
N THR A 814 10.68 4.22 56.46
CA THR A 814 11.52 4.61 55.33
C THR A 814 12.36 3.50 54.70
N LEU A 815 12.47 3.53 53.36
CA LEU A 815 13.78 3.56 52.67
C LEU A 815 13.62 3.96 51.19
N THR A 816 14.04 5.19 50.90
CA THR A 816 14.24 5.79 49.58
C THR A 816 15.35 5.08 48.80
N ARG A 817 15.14 4.80 47.51
CA ARG A 817 16.20 4.34 46.60
C ARG A 817 16.56 5.46 45.63
N ILE A 818 17.73 6.04 45.85
CA ILE A 818 18.47 6.90 44.95
C ILE A 818 19.23 6.00 43.96
N SER A 819 19.20 6.35 42.67
CA SER A 819 20.11 5.85 41.62
C SER A 819 21.46 6.59 41.69
N PRO A 820 22.55 6.15 41.06
CA PRO A 820 23.06 4.81 40.75
C PRO A 820 24.42 4.60 41.49
N PHE A 821 25.05 3.41 41.46
CA PHE A 821 26.53 3.27 41.39
C PHE A 821 27.04 1.83 41.55
N ASN A 822 28.05 1.53 40.72
CA ASN A 822 29.28 0.75 40.94
C ASN A 822 29.27 -0.63 41.62
N ILE A 823 29.64 -1.62 40.80
CA ILE A 823 30.68 -2.64 41.00
C ILE A 823 31.23 -2.70 42.45
N ILE A 824 30.70 -3.63 43.26
CA ILE A 824 31.35 -4.36 44.40
C ILE A 824 30.33 -5.24 45.20
N GLN A 825 29.05 -5.36 44.84
CA GLN A 825 28.08 -6.21 45.57
C GLN A 825 27.61 -7.50 44.86
N THR A 826 28.42 -8.10 44.00
CA THR A 826 28.06 -9.36 43.30
C THR A 826 28.39 -10.65 44.06
N ILE A 827 28.87 -10.59 45.31
CA ILE A 827 29.32 -11.77 46.07
C ILE A 827 28.32 -12.19 47.18
N GLY A 828 27.48 -11.27 47.69
CA GLY A 828 26.53 -11.58 48.77
C GLY A 828 25.23 -12.28 48.32
N VAL A 829 24.73 -11.95 47.13
CA VAL A 829 23.47 -12.49 46.61
C VAL A 829 23.60 -13.96 46.19
N PHE A 830 24.78 -14.35 45.69
CA PHE A 830 25.07 -15.76 45.33
C PHE A 830 25.10 -16.69 46.55
N ILE A 831 25.58 -16.22 47.71
CA ILE A 831 25.61 -17.01 48.94
C ILE A 831 24.20 -17.21 49.50
N GLY A 832 23.33 -16.19 49.38
CA GLY A 832 21.92 -16.28 49.81
C GLY A 832 21.09 -17.24 48.96
N ILE A 833 21.28 -17.23 47.64
CA ILE A 833 20.56 -18.14 46.72
C ILE A 833 21.00 -19.60 46.93
N MET A 834 22.30 -19.84 47.17
CA MET A 834 22.81 -21.18 47.48
C MET A 834 22.29 -21.73 48.81
N LEU A 835 22.05 -20.87 49.81
CA LEU A 835 21.49 -21.27 51.11
C LEU A 835 20.02 -21.68 51.01
N VAL A 836 19.24 -20.98 50.18
CA VAL A 836 17.82 -21.32 49.92
C VAL A 836 17.70 -22.60 49.10
N ILE A 837 18.56 -22.80 48.10
CA ILE A 837 18.59 -24.04 47.30
C ILE A 837 19.07 -25.23 48.16
N SER A 838 20.03 -25.02 49.05
CA SER A 838 20.50 -26.06 49.98
C SER A 838 19.42 -26.47 50.99
N LEU A 839 18.64 -25.53 51.53
CA LEU A 839 17.49 -25.81 52.40
C LEU A 839 16.35 -26.52 51.66
N PHE A 840 16.13 -26.19 50.38
CA PHE A 840 15.14 -26.86 49.53
C PHE A 840 15.56 -28.29 49.15
N MET A 841 16.84 -28.52 48.90
CA MET A 841 17.41 -29.85 48.66
C MET A 841 17.44 -30.71 49.94
N TYR A 842 17.66 -30.11 51.11
CA TYR A 842 17.54 -30.78 52.41
C TYR A 842 16.09 -31.21 52.70
N TYR A 843 15.10 -30.39 52.33
CA TYR A 843 13.68 -30.71 52.41
C TYR A 843 13.27 -31.86 51.47
N LEU A 844 13.85 -31.91 50.26
CA LEU A 844 13.60 -32.99 49.29
C LEU A 844 14.34 -34.29 49.60
N ALA A 845 15.50 -34.24 50.26
CA ALA A 845 16.26 -35.42 50.67
C ALA A 845 15.75 -36.09 51.95
N ALA A 846 14.91 -35.41 52.74
CA ALA A 846 14.36 -35.89 54.01
C ALA A 846 13.10 -36.76 53.87
N ILE A 847 12.58 -36.98 52.65
CA ILE A 847 11.46 -37.89 52.40
C ILE A 847 11.96 -39.01 51.49
N LYS A 848 12.59 -40.00 52.11
CA LYS A 848 12.84 -41.31 51.52
C LYS A 848 11.80 -42.29 52.08
N GLU A 849 11.32 -43.16 51.20
CA GLU A 849 10.44 -44.30 51.42
C GLU A 849 8.93 -44.00 51.49
N ILE A 850 8.19 -44.29 50.41
CA ILE A 850 7.41 -45.53 50.30
C ILE A 850 6.77 -45.64 48.90
N ASP A 851 6.70 -46.91 48.52
CA ASP A 851 6.48 -47.59 47.26
C ASP A 851 5.28 -47.16 46.38
N ILE A 852 5.50 -47.42 45.08
CA ILE A 852 4.69 -47.09 43.91
C ILE A 852 3.80 -48.29 43.62
N GLY A 853 2.48 -48.10 43.60
CA GLY A 853 1.58 -49.13 43.08
C GLY A 853 0.12 -48.87 43.36
N GLY A 854 -0.63 -48.52 42.32
CA GLY A 854 -2.09 -48.69 42.30
C GLY A 854 -2.90 -47.59 42.98
N ARG A 855 -2.83 -46.35 42.48
CA ARG A 855 -3.91 -45.36 42.60
C ARG A 855 -3.72 -44.12 41.71
N TYR A 856 -3.51 -44.33 40.40
CA TYR A 856 -3.44 -43.22 39.42
C TYR A 856 -4.78 -42.93 38.70
N LEU A 857 -5.83 -43.73 38.94
CA LEU A 857 -7.10 -43.62 38.18
C LEU A 857 -8.32 -43.09 38.94
N ASP A 858 -8.23 -42.83 40.26
CA ASP A 858 -9.39 -42.34 41.04
C ASP A 858 -9.30 -40.88 41.52
N ARG A 859 -8.21 -40.16 41.26
CA ARG A 859 -8.12 -38.70 41.52
C ARG A 859 -8.41 -37.80 40.32
N ILE A 860 -8.39 -38.32 39.09
CA ILE A 860 -8.81 -37.55 37.90
C ILE A 860 -10.35 -37.38 37.86
N LYS A 861 -11.12 -38.28 38.49
CA LYS A 861 -12.58 -38.17 38.53
C LYS A 861 -13.13 -37.20 39.57
N ASN A 862 -12.39 -36.90 40.65
CA ASN A 862 -12.87 -36.00 41.71
C ASN A 862 -12.23 -34.60 41.72
N PHE A 863 -11.19 -34.32 40.92
CA PHE A 863 -10.72 -32.94 40.69
C PHE A 863 -11.59 -32.16 39.66
N ARG A 864 -12.43 -32.85 38.89
CA ARG A 864 -13.40 -32.23 37.96
C ARG A 864 -14.69 -31.73 38.63
N LYS A 865 -14.88 -31.96 39.94
CA LYS A 865 -16.13 -31.61 40.64
C LYS A 865 -16.02 -30.39 41.57
N GLU A 866 -14.82 -29.95 41.94
CA GLU A 866 -14.61 -28.77 42.80
C GLU A 866 -14.01 -27.55 42.09
N GLN A 867 -13.56 -27.65 40.83
CA GLN A 867 -13.24 -26.47 39.99
C GLN A 867 -14.45 -25.89 39.22
N ARG A 868 -15.68 -26.33 39.53
CA ARG A 868 -16.91 -25.79 38.93
C ARG A 868 -17.46 -24.51 39.59
N GLN A 869 -16.75 -23.93 40.55
CA GLN A 869 -17.19 -22.68 41.21
C GLN A 869 -16.02 -21.74 41.48
N GLN A 870 -15.35 -21.28 40.41
CA GLN A 870 -14.70 -19.96 40.31
C GLN A 870 -14.07 -19.80 38.91
N ILE A 871 -14.92 -19.81 37.88
CA ILE A 871 -14.60 -19.20 36.59
C ILE A 871 -15.62 -18.08 36.45
N LYS A 872 -15.16 -16.82 36.53
CA LYS A 872 -15.99 -15.69 36.12
C LYS A 872 -16.28 -15.87 34.62
N PRO A 873 -17.54 -15.75 34.18
CA PRO A 873 -17.91 -16.02 32.80
C PRO A 873 -17.25 -14.99 31.88
N VAL A 874 -16.47 -15.46 30.90
CA VAL A 874 -16.28 -14.71 29.67
C VAL A 874 -17.68 -14.59 29.06
N SER A 875 -18.19 -13.37 29.02
CA SER A 875 -19.52 -13.06 28.47
C SER A 875 -19.46 -13.16 26.94
N MET A 876 -19.45 -14.38 26.42
CA MET A 876 -19.89 -14.63 25.04
C MET A 876 -21.41 -14.76 25.03
N ARG A 877 -22.10 -13.79 24.44
CA ARG A 877 -23.50 -13.88 23.98
C ARG A 877 -23.52 -13.35 22.54
N ASN A 878 -24.09 -13.99 21.53
CA ASN A 878 -24.98 -15.14 21.45
C ASN A 878 -24.74 -15.82 20.09
N TYR A 879 -24.34 -17.09 20.08
CA TYR A 879 -24.80 -18.01 19.03
C TYR A 879 -25.80 -18.93 19.72
N SER A 880 -27.00 -19.02 19.15
CA SER A 880 -28.18 -19.68 19.70
C SER A 880 -27.86 -21.02 20.35
N LEU A 881 -28.01 -21.12 21.67
CA LEU A 881 -28.15 -22.41 22.34
C LEU A 881 -29.38 -23.09 21.74
N LEU A 882 -29.17 -24.28 21.17
CA LEU A 882 -30.25 -25.09 20.66
C LEU A 882 -31.16 -25.47 21.84
N THR A 883 -32.46 -25.29 21.69
CA THR A 883 -33.45 -25.50 22.77
C THR A 883 -34.19 -26.83 22.65
N SER A 884 -34.06 -27.52 21.51
CA SER A 884 -34.63 -28.84 21.26
C SER A 884 -33.54 -29.92 21.22
N PRO A 885 -33.68 -31.03 21.98
CA PRO A 885 -32.74 -32.15 21.95
C PRO A 885 -32.52 -32.77 20.56
N GLU A 886 -33.52 -32.69 19.69
CA GLU A 886 -33.45 -33.22 18.31
C GLU A 886 -32.47 -32.43 17.42
N GLN A 887 -32.08 -31.22 17.84
CA GLN A 887 -31.14 -30.38 17.09
C GLN A 887 -29.70 -30.56 17.55
N TYR A 888 -29.45 -31.26 18.67
CA TYR A 888 -28.09 -31.46 19.18
C TYR A 888 -27.28 -32.42 18.31
N PHE A 889 -25.96 -32.22 18.29
CA PHE A 889 -25.06 -33.19 17.66
C PHE A 889 -24.50 -34.15 18.72
N TYR A 890 -24.68 -35.45 18.51
CA TYR A 890 -24.23 -36.49 19.43
C TYR A 890 -22.97 -37.17 18.89
N LEU A 891 -21.87 -37.07 19.64
CA LEU A 891 -20.60 -37.69 19.30
C LEU A 891 -20.59 -39.17 19.66
N ALA A 892 -19.68 -39.92 19.03
CA ALA A 892 -19.62 -41.38 19.19
C ALA A 892 -19.19 -41.82 20.60
N ASN A 893 -18.54 -40.93 21.35
CA ASN A 893 -18.15 -41.12 22.75
C ASN A 893 -19.25 -40.70 23.75
N GLY A 894 -20.42 -40.24 23.27
CA GLY A 894 -21.55 -39.80 24.09
C GLY A 894 -21.54 -38.31 24.47
N ASP A 895 -20.53 -37.55 24.05
CA ASP A 895 -20.52 -36.09 24.24
C ASP A 895 -21.54 -35.42 23.30
N VAL A 896 -22.10 -34.30 23.73
CA VAL A 896 -23.20 -33.62 23.03
C VAL A 896 -22.86 -32.17 22.80
N ILE A 897 -23.02 -31.73 21.56
CA ILE A 897 -22.76 -30.37 21.10
C ILE A 897 -24.10 -29.66 20.90
N ARG A 898 -24.30 -28.55 21.63
CA ARG A 898 -25.59 -27.83 21.74
C ARG A 898 -25.58 -26.42 21.15
N SER A 899 -24.43 -25.97 20.67
CA SER A 899 -24.29 -24.67 20.01
C SER A 899 -23.08 -24.67 19.06
N LEU A 900 -23.03 -23.69 18.17
CA LEU A 900 -21.86 -23.44 17.31
C LEU A 900 -20.59 -23.19 18.14
N GLY A 901 -20.69 -22.45 19.24
CA GLY A 901 -19.55 -22.20 20.13
C GLY A 901 -19.01 -23.47 20.77
N GLU A 902 -19.90 -24.36 21.21
CA GLU A 902 -19.50 -25.70 21.71
C GLU A 902 -18.88 -26.54 20.60
N PHE A 903 -19.37 -26.44 19.37
CA PHE A 903 -18.81 -27.19 18.23
C PHE A 903 -17.35 -26.81 17.99
N PHE A 904 -17.01 -25.52 17.94
CA PHE A 904 -15.64 -25.08 17.71
C PHE A 904 -14.68 -25.51 18.83
N ASN A 905 -15.07 -25.32 20.08
CA ASN A 905 -14.25 -25.72 21.22
C ASN A 905 -14.07 -27.24 21.28
N MET A 906 -15.15 -27.99 21.03
CA MET A 906 -15.11 -29.45 21.02
C MET A 906 -14.30 -29.98 19.84
N LEU A 907 -14.37 -29.35 18.67
CA LEU A 907 -13.62 -29.78 17.50
C LEU A 907 -12.11 -29.66 17.74
N GLU A 908 -11.63 -28.63 18.44
CA GLU A 908 -10.21 -28.49 18.78
C GLU A 908 -9.75 -29.61 19.75
N GLU A 909 -10.56 -29.94 20.76
CA GLU A 909 -10.24 -30.93 21.79
C GLU A 909 -10.52 -32.39 21.40
N MET A 910 -11.37 -32.64 20.38
CA MET A 910 -11.85 -33.97 20.01
C MET A 910 -10.73 -34.88 19.49
N GLY A 911 -10.59 -36.09 20.04
CA GLY A 911 -9.59 -37.05 19.53
C GLY A 911 -9.90 -37.52 18.10
N ASP A 912 -8.85 -37.76 17.30
CA ASP A 912 -8.97 -38.11 15.87
C ASP A 912 -9.88 -39.33 15.62
N SER A 913 -9.86 -40.33 16.49
CA SER A 913 -10.74 -41.51 16.37
C SER A 913 -12.24 -41.17 16.43
N ILE A 914 -12.63 -40.15 17.19
CA ILE A 914 -14.03 -39.71 17.30
C ILE A 914 -14.39 -38.87 16.08
N PHE A 915 -13.48 -37.99 15.65
CA PHE A 915 -13.66 -37.17 14.45
C PHE A 915 -13.92 -38.02 13.21
N TYR A 916 -13.08 -39.04 12.97
CA TYR A 916 -13.21 -39.92 11.79
C TYR A 916 -14.42 -40.86 11.81
N THR A 917 -15.17 -40.91 12.93
CA THR A 917 -16.46 -41.63 12.97
C THR A 917 -17.58 -40.82 12.31
N HIS A 918 -17.46 -39.49 12.34
CA HIS A 918 -18.42 -38.52 11.79
C HIS A 918 -17.99 -37.95 10.43
N VAL A 919 -16.70 -38.01 10.13
CA VAL A 919 -16.11 -37.53 8.87
C VAL A 919 -15.30 -38.65 8.22
N ASN A 920 -15.69 -39.06 7.03
CA ASN A 920 -14.95 -40.03 6.22
C ASN A 920 -15.05 -39.67 4.73
N GLU A 921 -14.55 -40.55 3.85
CA GLU A 921 -14.50 -40.26 2.40
C GLU A 921 -15.86 -40.01 1.75
N HIS A 922 -16.95 -40.47 2.36
CA HIS A 922 -18.30 -40.43 1.80
C HIS A 922 -19.26 -39.54 2.59
N LYS A 923 -18.92 -39.16 3.83
CA LYS A 923 -19.78 -38.33 4.67
C LYS A 923 -18.99 -37.32 5.50
N ASN A 924 -19.64 -36.19 5.73
CA ASN A 924 -19.24 -35.24 6.75
C ASN A 924 -20.50 -34.83 7.52
N ASP A 925 -20.72 -35.49 8.65
CA ASP A 925 -21.93 -35.31 9.45
C ASP A 925 -21.99 -33.92 10.08
N PHE A 926 -20.83 -33.30 10.35
CA PHE A 926 -20.75 -31.91 10.85
C PHE A 926 -21.22 -30.91 9.80
N SER A 927 -20.81 -31.08 8.53
CA SER A 927 -21.29 -30.27 7.40
C SER A 927 -22.81 -30.33 7.29
N ASN A 928 -23.37 -31.53 7.32
CA ASN A 928 -24.82 -31.74 7.22
C ASN A 928 -25.58 -31.12 8.39
N TRP A 929 -25.03 -31.22 9.60
CA TRP A 929 -25.61 -30.62 10.79
C TRP A 929 -25.59 -29.08 10.74
N LEU A 930 -24.47 -28.46 10.36
CA LEU A 930 -24.38 -27.00 10.19
C LEU A 930 -25.39 -26.49 9.15
N ARG A 931 -25.53 -27.21 8.03
CA ARG A 931 -26.49 -26.89 6.96
C ARG A 931 -27.94 -26.96 7.45
N SER A 932 -28.29 -28.07 8.10
CA SER A 932 -29.68 -28.37 8.46
C SER A 932 -30.17 -27.62 9.69
N VAL A 933 -29.32 -27.43 10.71
CA VAL A 933 -29.69 -26.86 12.00
C VAL A 933 -29.44 -25.36 12.07
N PHE A 934 -28.32 -24.87 11.53
CA PHE A 934 -27.95 -23.45 11.61
C PHE A 934 -28.13 -22.69 10.30
N ARG A 935 -28.54 -23.35 9.21
CA ARG A 935 -28.72 -22.75 7.87
C ARG A 935 -27.45 -22.05 7.37
N LEU A 936 -26.28 -22.60 7.71
CA LEU A 936 -24.98 -22.11 7.27
C LEU A 936 -24.53 -22.84 6.01
N ASP A 937 -25.23 -22.61 4.89
CA ASP A 937 -25.00 -23.32 3.63
C ASP A 937 -23.57 -23.11 3.11
N ASP A 938 -23.07 -21.88 3.15
CA ASP A 938 -21.72 -21.50 2.68
C ASP A 938 -20.59 -22.19 3.47
N VAL A 939 -20.73 -22.25 4.80
CA VAL A 939 -19.74 -22.88 5.68
C VAL A 939 -19.80 -24.39 5.53
N ALA A 940 -21.01 -24.94 5.50
CA ALA A 940 -21.23 -26.36 5.30
C ALA A 940 -20.63 -26.83 3.96
N GLU A 941 -20.88 -26.12 2.85
CA GLU A 941 -20.33 -26.48 1.54
C GLU A 941 -18.79 -26.51 1.55
N LYS A 942 -18.15 -25.54 2.19
CA LYS A 942 -16.69 -25.49 2.26
C LYS A 942 -16.09 -26.58 3.13
N ILE A 943 -16.73 -26.93 4.25
CA ILE A 943 -16.24 -28.05 5.07
C ILE A 943 -16.69 -29.42 4.54
N GLN A 944 -17.69 -29.49 3.65
CA GLN A 944 -18.25 -30.73 3.11
C GLN A 944 -17.16 -31.63 2.50
N TYR A 945 -16.16 -31.03 1.86
CA TYR A 945 -15.04 -31.73 1.22
C TYR A 945 -13.82 -31.90 2.12
N SER A 946 -13.81 -31.29 3.31
CA SER A 946 -12.70 -31.38 4.27
C SER A 946 -12.70 -32.74 4.95
N LYS A 947 -11.64 -33.51 4.71
CA LYS A 947 -11.48 -34.89 5.23
C LYS A 947 -10.55 -34.99 6.42
N SER A 948 -9.85 -33.91 6.80
CA SER A 948 -8.97 -33.89 7.96
C SER A 948 -9.43 -32.90 9.02
N LYS A 949 -9.20 -33.22 10.29
CA LYS A 949 -9.53 -32.37 11.44
C LYS A 949 -8.82 -31.01 11.36
N LYS A 950 -7.54 -31.02 11.01
CA LYS A 950 -6.70 -29.81 10.91
C LYS A 950 -7.14 -28.87 9.79
N GLU A 951 -7.51 -29.43 8.64
CA GLU A 951 -8.04 -28.65 7.52
C GLU A 951 -9.41 -28.07 7.85
N MET A 952 -10.27 -28.86 8.50
CA MET A 952 -11.60 -28.38 8.92
C MET A 952 -11.48 -27.24 9.92
N ILE A 953 -10.59 -27.35 10.91
CA ILE A 953 -10.31 -26.27 11.86
C ILE A 953 -9.81 -25.04 11.11
N LYS A 954 -8.86 -25.18 10.18
CA LYS A 954 -8.34 -24.05 9.39
C LYS A 954 -9.42 -23.34 8.57
N ILE A 955 -10.32 -24.10 7.95
CA ILE A 955 -11.46 -23.54 7.20
C ILE A 955 -12.39 -22.79 8.17
N LEU A 956 -12.71 -23.42 9.30
CA LEU A 956 -13.63 -22.88 10.30
C LEU A 956 -13.07 -21.68 11.09
N GLU A 957 -11.76 -21.60 11.30
CA GLU A 957 -11.08 -20.44 11.91
C GLU A 957 -11.27 -19.17 11.08
N GLN A 958 -11.40 -19.29 9.76
CA GLN A 958 -11.72 -18.16 8.88
C GLN A 958 -13.15 -17.63 9.10
N TYR A 959 -14.04 -18.43 9.73
CA TYR A 959 -15.42 -18.07 10.07
C TYR A 959 -15.63 -17.82 11.57
N LYS A 960 -14.62 -18.05 12.41
CA LYS A 960 -14.65 -17.76 13.85
C LYS A 960 -14.46 -16.26 14.13
N ARG A 961 -14.01 -15.51 13.12
CA ARG A 961 -13.93 -14.03 13.06
C ARG A 961 -15.18 -13.46 12.41
#